data_AF-A0A9X4HBL2-F1
#
_entry.id   AF-A0A9X4HBL2-F1
#
_cell.length_a   1.000
_cell.length_b   1.000
_cell.length_c   1.000
_cell.angle_alpha   90.00
_cell.angle_beta   90.00
_cell.angle_gamma   90.00
#
_symmetry.space_group_name_H-M   'P 1'
#
loop_
_entity.id
_entity.type
_entity.pdbx_description
1 polymer ?
#
loop_
_entity_poly.entity_id
_entity_poly.type
_entity_poly.pdbx_seq_one_letter_code
_entity_poly.pdbx_strand_id
1 'polypeptide(L)'
;MDFKKKNKIFQSSTKALAELNGKLAADAAEYLQVIDELELALEESKEDQVIKWYAREVALQAGSSMYEIYNPGRLLLDDFLQMNFVIGMINRVGAREHDGLVRVGPDEKIEVYGPDGWIDLRARTILGWYEEYTRPLKLIADISRAAGGYVWPDLDMTLDQWFRFHEIDPPKNNAEVRNLIALLKFDPVVDNPVNYWEHFQEGGQGLLKLTQDEFSEIRRATTKITLGRKLLTILHSISGRPRITHKNAAQQIKNLVTHAGSLVIARRYLEELEWFGANAQEEVSESVLAQLLITAILLDLNTSIDQSIRRGRVAEFDLYAATNVERHASSVLHDLSSFLQTKQWVDAALAPLAAHMLLTRIAPEFLVSGIPSSVTLGSIAWINFSRGVTLVNAVKTGAAQVMTYTQIMAYADLYPVSDAQRHLRDLTMIDPIVDWALLNQVVTRAELDEAEEATTKRAIAAFEQHAEKFSQIAQAFSTVLPDRAKIARAALSVAAPGCDTLDEKALSEQGGQQIMSMVDLHQSGDLVTGKWDRRTVRLITNGVPRPAINYNPSGVSLYKHYPQLLALKSCDEEMDRQLAVYRSDLDEAMLTTVKMALALMPDTDLHAFMNAKIHFLTVRGSAIYTVTKRIGGPLDKDFQNETLQSRDAATGRFGVVMFATYNNAVICYELFTSRGEFRKNDALGELIVRQRTLQQRSRMSRPADLTSQLPFTSLQLLPLNVKCYTHGVAPDASISSSMAFIDNFGALPEPQTTANPKMGFYQRINDPDVARIAEFIVAHRPFLNARELRELVRVPTPLELSREEGERLITYFINLVVPFKKCIEDITSGEHDKVVDGIYGCLMDGIGLVGTVAGASSKVLSISAKAISTTAKAARFTKLAFTSAISLFNPLDGVPSGIQLGGKLVHKGFLRFNKNSHALIAKANKQLRSLRPRQHPHVLFDNNGSAQFALGTWRPRSVASDAVAILAVRRDNKWYALNRRGDVWGKPLDGFRQNAPLPLPYPTKTLPESYSRSFIDKSLPRARAKIDNALEAISRHDFKRDCSRVMKILFGDSSSVAIDRLIIYLRLIRFDFAGFSLSNIVLDAIKENETIAAFDVNAYKRWKNEGATNGADQAFVEIYTKNLNKHFISLGFNHDVVADDLIHELFHASAQTDDVGYATDAQAEKTEGQQLNVATLLNIASGCLPVSEGSTVCHAPSKAFENADSLAMATSLLSQLCTDKVTFDRNMADITSALEASGANAITEPVIITLNKPA
;
A
#
# COMPACT_ATOMS: atom_id res chain seq x y z
N MET A 1 -15.16 1.05 -42.58
CA MET A 1 -13.95 1.01 -43.42
C MET A 1 -12.82 1.54 -42.57
N ASP A 2 -11.83 0.69 -42.28
CA ASP A 2 -10.69 1.01 -41.40
C ASP A 2 -9.76 2.04 -42.06
N PHE A 3 -9.51 3.14 -41.37
CA PHE A 3 -8.67 4.25 -41.85
C PHE A 3 -7.23 4.03 -41.37
N LYS A 4 -6.28 3.89 -42.32
CA LYS A 4 -4.85 3.68 -42.00
C LYS A 4 -4.13 5.00 -41.74
N LYS A 5 -3.66 5.21 -40.50
CA LYS A 5 -2.56 6.15 -40.20
C LYS A 5 -1.26 5.60 -40.79
N LYS A 6 -0.40 6.48 -41.34
CA LYS A 6 0.95 6.16 -41.83
C LYS A 6 1.96 6.47 -40.72
N ASN A 7 2.93 5.59 -40.49
CA ASN A 7 3.67 5.48 -39.22
C ASN A 7 5.16 5.15 -39.46
N LYS A 8 6.07 6.07 -39.12
CA LYS A 8 7.53 5.86 -39.21
C LYS A 8 8.09 5.06 -38.02
N ILE A 9 8.76 3.91 -38.23
CA ILE A 9 9.30 3.01 -37.20
C ILE A 9 10.82 3.18 -37.00
N PHE A 10 11.31 3.21 -35.76
CA PHE A 10 12.70 3.62 -35.46
C PHE A 10 13.72 2.51 -35.10
N GLN A 11 13.32 1.40 -34.45
CA GLN A 11 14.28 0.39 -33.96
C GLN A 11 13.79 -1.03 -34.14
N SER A 12 14.72 -2.00 -34.25
CA SER A 12 14.38 -3.42 -34.14
C SER A 12 14.03 -3.79 -32.70
N SER A 13 13.05 -4.66 -32.54
CA SER A 13 12.56 -5.11 -31.23
C SER A 13 13.64 -5.72 -30.33
N THR A 14 14.67 -6.34 -30.93
CA THR A 14 15.83 -6.91 -30.22
C THR A 14 16.67 -5.83 -29.52
N LYS A 15 16.85 -4.66 -30.14
CA LYS A 15 17.61 -3.55 -29.55
C LYS A 15 16.85 -2.89 -28.40
N ALA A 16 15.54 -2.67 -28.58
CA ALA A 16 14.67 -2.11 -27.54
C ALA A 16 14.65 -2.97 -26.27
N LEU A 17 14.78 -4.28 -26.41
CA LEU A 17 14.78 -5.23 -25.31
C LEU A 17 16.12 -5.27 -24.55
N ALA A 18 17.25 -5.19 -25.25
CA ALA A 18 18.56 -5.10 -24.63
C ALA A 18 18.70 -3.82 -23.79
N GLU A 19 18.23 -2.70 -24.32
CA GLU A 19 18.21 -1.41 -23.60
C GLU A 19 17.31 -1.45 -22.35
N LEU A 20 16.13 -2.09 -22.43
CA LEU A 20 15.27 -2.30 -21.27
C LEU A 20 15.97 -3.08 -20.15
N ASN A 21 16.72 -4.13 -20.50
CA ASN A 21 17.45 -4.93 -19.52
C ASN A 21 18.57 -4.11 -18.86
N GLY A 22 19.29 -3.30 -19.65
CA GLY A 22 20.29 -2.37 -19.13
C GLY A 22 19.68 -1.38 -18.13
N LYS A 23 18.53 -0.80 -18.47
CA LYS A 23 17.79 0.11 -17.60
C LYS A 23 17.34 -0.53 -16.28
N LEU A 24 16.82 -1.76 -16.34
CA LEU A 24 16.41 -2.50 -15.13
C LEU A 24 17.61 -2.83 -14.22
N ALA A 25 18.77 -3.11 -14.79
CA ALA A 25 19.99 -3.33 -14.02
C ALA A 25 20.48 -2.05 -13.34
N ALA A 26 20.42 -0.91 -14.04
CA ALA A 26 20.76 0.41 -13.48
C ALA A 26 19.80 0.82 -12.35
N ASP A 27 18.49 0.69 -12.54
CA ASP A 27 17.47 0.95 -11.50
C ASP A 27 17.71 0.07 -10.25
N ALA A 28 18.10 -1.20 -10.46
CA ALA A 28 18.42 -2.12 -9.37
C ALA A 28 19.68 -1.72 -8.58
N ALA A 29 20.69 -1.18 -9.26
CA ALA A 29 21.91 -0.70 -8.61
C ALA A 29 21.65 0.56 -7.77
N GLU A 30 20.89 1.54 -8.30
CA GLU A 30 20.46 2.73 -7.53
C GLU A 30 19.69 2.35 -6.29
N TYR A 31 18.77 1.40 -6.44
CA TYR A 31 17.96 0.91 -5.35
C TYR A 31 18.78 0.34 -4.18
N LEU A 32 19.83 -0.43 -4.48
CA LEU A 32 20.70 -0.98 -3.45
C LEU A 32 21.46 0.12 -2.70
N GLN A 33 21.98 1.12 -3.43
CA GLN A 33 22.67 2.26 -2.82
C GLN A 33 21.74 3.06 -1.90
N VAL A 34 20.46 3.23 -2.28
CA VAL A 34 19.46 3.88 -1.41
C VAL A 34 19.20 3.07 -0.13
N ILE A 35 19.16 1.74 -0.21
CA ILE A 35 19.03 0.89 0.99
C ILE A 35 20.24 1.09 1.91
N ASP A 36 21.45 1.06 1.35
CA ASP A 36 22.67 1.22 2.14
C ASP A 36 22.70 2.59 2.85
N GLU A 37 22.30 3.67 2.17
CA GLU A 37 22.17 5.00 2.77
C GLU A 37 21.07 5.10 3.84
N LEU A 38 19.94 4.41 3.67
CA LEU A 38 18.91 4.33 4.69
C LEU A 38 19.39 3.60 5.95
N GLU A 39 20.23 2.57 5.79
CA GLU A 39 20.83 1.84 6.92
C GLU A 39 21.88 2.68 7.64
N LEU A 40 22.75 3.36 6.90
CA LEU A 40 23.69 4.34 7.47
C LEU A 40 22.96 5.45 8.23
N ALA A 41 21.83 5.94 7.70
CA ALA A 41 21.02 6.94 8.37
C ALA A 41 20.47 6.49 9.73
N LEU A 42 20.18 5.19 9.90
CA LEU A 42 19.73 4.62 11.17
C LEU A 42 20.85 4.48 12.19
N GLU A 43 22.08 4.22 11.74
CA GLU A 43 23.24 4.08 12.62
C GLU A 43 23.69 5.44 13.20
N GLU A 44 23.53 6.51 12.42
CA GLU A 44 23.98 7.86 12.79
C GLU A 44 22.98 8.68 13.61
N SER A 45 21.68 8.36 13.55
CA SER A 45 20.60 9.16 14.15
C SER A 45 20.12 8.67 15.52
N LYS A 46 19.74 9.60 16.41
CA LYS A 46 19.01 9.27 17.65
C LYS A 46 17.54 8.93 17.34
N GLU A 47 16.89 8.13 18.19
CA GLU A 47 15.57 7.53 17.93
C GLU A 47 14.46 8.53 17.51
N ASP A 48 14.48 9.75 18.08
CA ASP A 48 13.51 10.82 17.81
C ASP A 48 14.04 11.97 16.91
N GLN A 49 15.22 11.81 16.31
CA GLN A 49 15.84 12.86 15.50
C GLN A 49 15.20 12.94 14.11
N VAL A 50 14.79 14.15 13.69
CA VAL A 50 14.34 14.39 12.31
C VAL A 50 15.52 14.27 11.35
N ILE A 51 15.40 13.35 10.39
CA ILE A 51 16.46 13.09 9.40
C ILE A 51 16.32 14.07 8.22
N LYS A 52 17.43 14.71 7.84
CA LYS A 52 17.49 15.61 6.68
C LYS A 52 17.95 14.84 5.44
N TRP A 53 17.01 14.27 4.70
CA TRP A 53 17.30 13.47 3.49
C TRP A 53 17.99 14.24 2.37
N TYR A 54 17.83 15.56 2.33
CA TYR A 54 18.53 16.42 1.37
C TYR A 54 20.05 16.42 1.55
N ALA A 55 20.57 16.05 2.73
CA ALA A 55 22.01 15.99 2.98
C ALA A 55 22.63 14.63 2.65
N ARG A 56 21.84 13.68 2.11
CA ARG A 56 22.30 12.34 1.74
C ARG A 56 22.16 12.15 0.24
N GLU A 57 23.26 11.85 -0.40
CA GLU A 57 23.39 11.81 -1.86
C GLU A 57 23.89 10.44 -2.31
N VAL A 58 23.40 10.01 -3.47
CA VAL A 58 23.73 8.74 -4.12
C VAL A 58 24.03 9.02 -5.58
N ALA A 59 25.06 8.37 -6.13
CA ALA A 59 25.43 8.54 -7.53
C ALA A 59 24.36 7.96 -8.47
N LEU A 60 23.84 8.80 -9.37
CA LEU A 60 22.83 8.41 -10.35
C LEU A 60 23.43 7.45 -11.37
N GLN A 61 22.79 6.30 -11.59
CA GLN A 61 23.33 5.25 -12.46
C GLN A 61 22.97 5.53 -13.92
N ALA A 62 23.98 5.56 -14.79
CA ALA A 62 23.77 5.77 -16.21
C ALA A 62 22.80 4.72 -16.80
N GLY A 63 21.78 5.21 -17.52
CA GLY A 63 20.73 4.37 -18.09
C GLY A 63 19.58 4.01 -17.15
N SER A 64 19.59 4.46 -15.89
CA SER A 64 18.44 4.31 -15.00
C SER A 64 17.24 5.15 -15.45
N SER A 65 16.06 4.80 -14.94
CA SER A 65 14.82 5.54 -15.15
C SER A 65 14.92 7.01 -14.75
N MET A 66 15.62 7.29 -13.65
CA MET A 66 15.79 8.67 -13.19
C MET A 66 16.85 9.39 -14.02
N TYR A 67 17.96 8.72 -14.35
CA TYR A 67 19.02 9.25 -15.21
C TYR A 67 18.49 9.72 -16.58
N GLU A 68 17.63 8.93 -17.23
CA GLU A 68 17.05 9.26 -18.53
C GLU A 68 16.22 10.57 -18.52
N ILE A 69 15.65 10.94 -17.37
CA ILE A 69 14.92 12.21 -17.21
C ILE A 69 15.86 13.32 -16.74
N TYR A 70 16.78 12.99 -15.85
CA TYR A 70 17.66 13.92 -15.18
C TYR A 70 18.72 14.52 -16.12
N ASN A 71 19.43 13.66 -16.84
CA ASN A 71 20.61 14.04 -17.63
C ASN A 71 20.30 15.07 -18.74
N PRO A 72 19.16 15.01 -19.48
CA PRO A 72 18.78 16.08 -20.39
C PRO A 72 18.62 17.45 -19.71
N GLY A 73 18.06 17.48 -18.49
CA GLY A 73 17.96 18.71 -17.70
C GLY A 73 19.33 19.23 -17.29
N ARG A 74 20.22 18.33 -16.86
CA ARG A 74 21.61 18.63 -16.48
C ARG A 74 22.38 19.30 -17.63
N LEU A 75 22.30 18.74 -18.84
CA LEU A 75 22.95 19.31 -20.03
C LEU A 75 22.37 20.68 -20.40
N LEU A 76 21.05 20.85 -20.31
CA LEU A 76 20.42 22.17 -20.53
C LEU A 76 20.85 23.19 -19.47
N LEU A 77 21.05 22.75 -18.23
CA LEU A 77 21.57 23.61 -17.16
C LEU A 77 23.02 24.00 -17.46
N ASP A 78 23.88 23.07 -17.85
CA ASP A 78 25.26 23.36 -18.23
C ASP A 78 25.31 24.43 -19.33
N ASP A 79 24.55 24.27 -20.41
CA ASP A 79 24.42 25.26 -21.48
C ASP A 79 23.93 26.63 -20.97
N PHE A 80 22.93 26.62 -20.09
CA PHE A 80 22.36 27.83 -19.50
C PHE A 80 23.37 28.57 -18.61
N LEU A 81 24.20 27.84 -17.87
CA LEU A 81 25.24 28.42 -17.00
C LEU A 81 26.40 29.05 -17.80
N GLN A 82 26.63 28.62 -19.05
CA GLN A 82 27.61 29.23 -19.94
C GLN A 82 27.15 30.56 -20.57
N MET A 83 25.88 30.96 -20.39
CA MET A 83 25.39 32.23 -20.93
C MET A 83 26.02 33.42 -20.20
N ASN A 84 26.58 34.38 -20.95
CA ASN A 84 27.24 35.59 -20.41
C ASN A 84 26.41 36.34 -19.36
N PHE A 85 25.09 36.40 -19.54
CA PHE A 85 24.17 37.02 -18.58
C PHE A 85 24.16 36.28 -17.24
N VAL A 86 24.07 34.94 -17.26
CA VAL A 86 24.02 34.09 -16.07
C VAL A 86 25.37 34.12 -15.34
N ILE A 87 26.48 34.01 -16.08
CA ILE A 87 27.85 34.21 -15.55
C ILE A 87 27.95 35.58 -14.86
N GLY A 88 27.43 36.64 -15.48
CA GLY A 88 27.40 37.98 -14.89
C GLY A 88 26.58 38.08 -13.59
N MET A 89 25.46 37.36 -13.49
CA MET A 89 24.63 37.32 -12.29
C MET A 89 25.32 36.59 -11.13
N ILE A 90 25.91 35.42 -11.42
CA ILE A 90 26.63 34.60 -10.43
C ILE A 90 27.81 35.40 -9.86
N ASN A 91 28.57 36.08 -10.72
CA ASN A 91 29.65 36.97 -10.30
C ASN A 91 29.19 38.12 -9.39
N ARG A 92 27.98 38.67 -9.61
CA ARG A 92 27.43 39.77 -8.80
C ARG A 92 27.03 39.35 -7.39
N VAL A 93 26.63 38.10 -7.18
CA VAL A 93 26.29 37.58 -5.85
C VAL A 93 27.52 37.09 -5.07
N GLY A 94 28.73 37.23 -5.63
CA GLY A 94 29.98 36.93 -4.93
C GLY A 94 30.34 35.44 -4.88
N ALA A 95 29.60 34.58 -5.59
CA ALA A 95 29.95 33.17 -5.79
C ALA A 95 31.01 33.07 -6.91
N ARG A 96 32.26 33.45 -6.59
CA ARG A 96 33.35 33.66 -7.57
C ARG A 96 34.06 32.38 -8.04
N GLU A 97 33.75 31.25 -7.43
CA GLU A 97 34.30 29.94 -7.76
C GLU A 97 33.09 29.03 -7.95
N HIS A 98 32.87 28.51 -9.16
CA HIS A 98 31.76 27.61 -9.49
C HIS A 98 31.90 26.22 -8.83
N ASP A 99 32.68 26.09 -7.77
CA ASP A 99 32.91 24.85 -7.04
C ASP A 99 31.74 24.58 -6.09
N GLY A 100 30.65 24.12 -6.71
CA GLY A 100 29.66 23.28 -6.05
C GLY A 100 28.35 23.99 -5.73
N LEU A 101 27.27 23.45 -6.30
CA LEU A 101 25.87 23.68 -5.92
C LEU A 101 25.21 24.93 -6.57
N VAL A 102 25.08 24.89 -7.89
CA VAL A 102 24.00 25.61 -8.62
C VAL A 102 22.86 24.64 -8.88
N ARG A 103 21.61 25.06 -8.66
CA ARG A 103 20.45 24.22 -8.96
C ARG A 103 19.28 25.00 -9.52
N VAL A 104 18.43 24.30 -10.26
CA VAL A 104 17.12 24.79 -10.70
C VAL A 104 16.02 23.95 -10.09
N GLY A 105 15.10 24.62 -9.41
CA GLY A 105 13.92 24.01 -8.79
C GLY A 105 12.66 24.07 -9.68
N PRO A 106 11.59 23.38 -9.27
CA PRO A 106 10.35 23.29 -10.05
C PRO A 106 9.52 24.59 -9.99
N ASP A 107 9.92 25.54 -9.16
CA ASP A 107 9.35 26.88 -9.01
C ASP A 107 10.04 27.93 -9.88
N GLU A 108 10.82 27.48 -10.88
CA GLU A 108 11.57 28.35 -11.79
C GLU A 108 12.54 29.28 -11.05
N LYS A 109 13.10 28.81 -9.94
CA LYS A 109 14.21 29.47 -9.24
C LYS A 109 15.53 28.85 -9.65
N ILE A 110 16.49 29.71 -9.95
CA ILE A 110 17.90 29.35 -10.06
C ILE A 110 18.58 29.78 -8.77
N GLU A 111 19.08 28.79 -8.04
CA GLU A 111 19.69 28.98 -6.73
C GLU A 111 21.17 28.64 -6.81
N VAL A 112 21.98 29.50 -6.22
CA VAL A 112 23.43 29.29 -6.08
C VAL A 112 23.76 29.24 -4.61
N TYR A 113 24.54 28.24 -4.21
CA TYR A 113 25.02 28.16 -2.83
C TYR A 113 26.10 29.21 -2.58
N GLY A 114 25.87 30.08 -1.60
CA GLY A 114 26.81 31.11 -1.16
C GLY A 114 27.16 30.97 0.33
N PRO A 115 27.97 31.89 0.89
CA PRO A 115 28.45 31.83 2.28
C PRO A 115 27.33 31.78 3.34
N ASP A 116 26.18 32.39 3.03
CA ASP A 116 25.00 32.46 3.92
C ASP A 116 23.90 31.44 3.56
N GLY A 117 24.18 30.48 2.67
CA GLY A 117 23.25 29.45 2.20
C GLY A 117 22.78 29.65 0.74
N TRP A 118 21.63 29.05 0.40
CA TRP A 118 21.06 29.12 -0.96
C TRP A 118 20.54 30.52 -1.30
N ILE A 119 21.02 31.08 -2.41
CA ILE A 119 20.63 32.40 -2.90
C ILE A 119 19.86 32.25 -4.20
N ASP A 120 18.58 32.65 -4.20
CA ASP A 120 17.78 32.78 -5.42
C ASP A 120 18.24 33.99 -6.25
N LEU A 121 18.80 33.74 -7.43
CA LEU A 121 19.27 34.81 -8.32
C LEU A 121 18.09 35.65 -8.86
N ARG A 122 16.89 35.06 -8.99
CA ARG A 122 15.70 35.74 -9.54
C ARG A 122 15.18 36.83 -8.59
N ALA A 123 15.17 36.54 -7.29
CA ALA A 123 14.74 37.49 -6.26
C ALA A 123 15.71 38.69 -6.10
N ARG A 124 16.98 38.55 -6.51
CA ARG A 124 18.00 39.60 -6.37
C ARG A 124 18.27 40.41 -7.63
N THR A 125 17.62 40.09 -8.76
CA THR A 125 17.71 40.88 -9.99
C THR A 125 16.77 42.10 -10.00
N ILE A 126 17.34 43.29 -10.20
CA ILE A 126 16.61 44.57 -10.37
C ILE A 126 15.98 44.69 -11.79
N LEU A 127 16.41 43.85 -12.73
CA LEU A 127 15.93 43.83 -14.11
C LEU A 127 15.07 42.58 -14.33
N GLY A 128 13.83 42.77 -14.79
CA GLY A 128 12.98 41.67 -15.23
C GLY A 128 13.68 40.86 -16.33
N TRP A 129 13.53 39.54 -16.29
CA TRP A 129 14.18 38.65 -17.25
C TRP A 129 13.63 38.91 -18.66
N TYR A 130 14.52 39.10 -19.62
CA TYR A 130 14.15 39.06 -21.04
C TYR A 130 13.60 37.67 -21.39
N GLU A 131 12.63 37.62 -22.31
CA GLU A 131 11.94 36.37 -22.69
C GLU A 131 12.91 35.26 -23.15
N GLU A 132 14.07 35.65 -23.69
CA GLU A 132 15.16 34.78 -24.14
C GLU A 132 15.77 33.91 -23.03
N TYR A 133 15.73 34.32 -21.76
CA TYR A 133 16.27 33.56 -20.62
C TYR A 133 15.19 32.80 -19.84
N THR A 134 13.94 33.27 -19.92
CA THR A 134 12.81 32.64 -19.23
C THR A 134 12.45 31.29 -19.83
N ARG A 135 12.61 31.12 -21.15
CA ARG A 135 12.28 29.86 -21.84
C ARG A 135 13.19 28.68 -21.43
N PRO A 136 14.54 28.79 -21.46
CA PRO A 136 15.42 27.72 -20.99
C PRO A 136 15.21 27.38 -19.51
N LEU A 137 15.05 28.38 -18.65
CA LEU A 137 14.84 28.17 -17.22
C LEU A 137 13.54 27.40 -16.94
N LYS A 138 12.44 27.78 -17.62
CA LYS A 138 11.15 27.08 -17.49
C LYS A 138 11.25 25.63 -17.94
N LEU A 139 11.99 25.37 -19.02
CA LEU A 139 12.24 24.02 -19.49
C LEU A 139 12.99 23.17 -18.46
N ILE A 140 14.07 23.70 -17.88
CA ILE A 140 14.83 23.00 -16.83
C ILE A 140 13.93 22.76 -15.60
N ALA A 141 13.12 23.74 -15.20
CA ALA A 141 12.17 23.60 -14.08
C ALA A 141 11.09 22.52 -14.33
N ASP A 142 10.61 22.38 -15.56
CA ASP A 142 9.68 21.30 -15.92
C ASP A 142 10.35 19.91 -15.82
N ILE A 143 11.61 19.80 -16.25
CA ILE A 143 12.40 18.57 -16.11
C ILE A 143 12.70 18.28 -14.65
N SER A 144 13.05 19.30 -13.84
CA SER A 144 13.31 19.14 -12.41
C SER A 144 12.07 18.61 -11.68
N ARG A 145 10.87 19.05 -12.08
CA ARG A 145 9.59 18.53 -11.57
C ARG A 145 9.40 17.05 -11.91
N ALA A 146 9.71 16.65 -13.14
CA ALA A 146 9.65 15.24 -13.57
C ALA A 146 10.71 14.39 -12.85
N ALA A 147 11.90 14.93 -12.63
CA ALA A 147 13.02 14.30 -11.93
C ALA A 147 12.85 14.28 -10.39
N GLY A 148 11.75 14.79 -9.85
CA GLY A 148 11.46 14.70 -8.41
C GLY A 148 11.99 15.85 -7.56
N GLY A 149 12.43 16.98 -8.13
CA GLY A 149 12.83 18.15 -7.36
C GLY A 149 13.71 19.10 -8.14
N TYR A 150 15.00 18.82 -8.17
CA TYR A 150 16.03 19.74 -8.64
C TYR A 150 16.83 19.17 -9.81
N VAL A 151 17.47 20.07 -10.54
CA VAL A 151 18.55 19.75 -11.48
C VAL A 151 19.77 20.57 -11.06
N TRP A 152 20.90 19.90 -10.83
CA TRP A 152 22.26 20.40 -10.61
C TRP A 152 23.20 19.87 -11.71
N PRO A 153 24.38 20.49 -11.91
CA PRO A 153 25.38 20.08 -12.90
C PRO A 153 25.95 18.66 -12.68
N ASP A 154 25.96 18.19 -11.44
CA ASP A 154 26.51 16.88 -11.06
C ASP A 154 25.53 15.72 -11.35
N LEU A 155 26.04 14.49 -11.35
CA LEU A 155 25.24 13.27 -11.54
C LEU A 155 24.92 12.57 -10.21
N ASP A 156 24.68 13.37 -9.18
CA ASP A 156 24.26 12.87 -7.88
C ASP A 156 22.75 13.04 -7.68
N MET A 157 22.18 12.28 -6.76
CA MET A 157 20.76 12.33 -6.42
C MET A 157 20.61 12.34 -4.91
N THR A 158 19.95 13.36 -4.38
CA THR A 158 19.54 13.35 -2.97
C THR A 158 18.42 12.33 -2.71
N LEU A 159 18.42 11.72 -1.53
CA LEU A 159 17.36 10.76 -1.15
C LEU A 159 15.95 11.39 -1.14
N ASP A 160 15.79 12.67 -0.82
CA ASP A 160 14.48 13.33 -0.89
C ASP A 160 13.96 13.43 -2.33
N GLN A 161 14.86 13.62 -3.29
CA GLN A 161 14.53 13.59 -4.71
C GLN A 161 14.15 12.17 -5.15
N TRP A 162 14.87 11.14 -4.71
CA TRP A 162 14.53 9.74 -4.98
C TRP A 162 13.12 9.39 -4.48
N PHE A 163 12.78 9.77 -3.23
CA PHE A 163 11.44 9.54 -2.67
C PHE A 163 10.36 10.21 -3.52
N ARG A 164 10.54 11.49 -3.92
CA ARG A 164 9.57 12.19 -4.79
C ARG A 164 9.51 11.62 -6.19
N PHE A 165 10.63 11.13 -6.74
CA PHE A 165 10.67 10.48 -8.04
C PHE A 165 9.80 9.22 -8.04
N HIS A 166 9.92 8.39 -7.01
CA HIS A 166 9.15 7.16 -6.83
C HIS A 166 7.79 7.35 -6.14
N GLU A 167 7.45 8.59 -5.77
CA GLU A 167 6.19 8.98 -5.13
C GLU A 167 5.97 8.27 -3.78
N ILE A 168 7.05 8.19 -3.00
CA ILE A 168 7.13 7.68 -1.63
C ILE A 168 7.16 8.88 -0.66
N ASP A 169 6.46 8.75 0.46
CA ASP A 169 6.53 9.70 1.56
C ASP A 169 7.90 9.58 2.27
N PRO A 170 8.69 10.67 2.38
CA PRO A 170 10.00 10.60 3.03
C PRO A 170 9.85 10.27 4.53
N PRO A 171 10.58 9.27 5.06
CA PRO A 171 10.45 8.85 6.44
C PRO A 171 10.97 9.89 7.42
N LYS A 172 10.22 10.22 8.48
CA LYS A 172 10.52 11.37 9.37
C LYS A 172 11.35 11.01 10.60
N ASN A 173 11.36 9.74 11.00
CA ASN A 173 11.99 9.24 12.21
C ASN A 173 12.54 7.81 11.98
N ASN A 174 13.30 7.28 12.93
CA ASN A 174 13.93 5.96 12.81
C ASN A 174 12.93 4.82 12.66
N ALA A 175 11.72 4.92 13.24
CA ALA A 175 10.68 3.91 13.07
C ALA A 175 10.16 3.86 11.62
N GLU A 176 9.93 5.01 10.99
CA GLU A 176 9.53 5.11 9.59
C GLU A 176 10.63 4.63 8.64
N VAL A 177 11.91 4.89 8.95
CA VAL A 177 13.05 4.38 8.16
C VAL A 177 13.13 2.86 8.24
N ARG A 178 13.06 2.26 9.45
CA ARG A 178 13.03 0.80 9.63
C ARG A 178 11.85 0.18 8.87
N ASN A 179 10.69 0.84 8.90
CA ASN A 179 9.51 0.41 8.14
C ASN A 179 9.75 0.42 6.62
N LEU A 180 10.34 1.49 6.09
CA LEU A 180 10.69 1.58 4.67
C LEU A 180 11.69 0.50 4.28
N ILE A 181 12.78 0.33 5.02
CA ILE A 181 13.79 -0.72 4.76
C ILE A 181 13.12 -2.11 4.76
N ALA A 182 12.24 -2.40 5.72
CA ALA A 182 11.54 -3.68 5.77
C ALA A 182 10.64 -3.90 4.53
N LEU A 183 9.96 -2.87 4.03
CA LEU A 183 9.17 -2.96 2.78
C LEU A 183 10.06 -3.19 1.56
N LEU A 184 11.20 -2.51 1.52
CA LEU A 184 12.18 -2.57 0.44
C LEU A 184 12.89 -3.95 0.39
N LYS A 185 13.28 -4.50 1.54
CA LYS A 185 13.96 -5.80 1.64
C LYS A 185 13.02 -7.01 1.54
N PHE A 186 11.71 -6.81 1.55
CA PHE A 186 10.75 -7.93 1.52
C PHE A 186 10.69 -8.60 0.14
N ASP A 187 11.56 -9.55 -0.21
CA ASP A 187 11.47 -10.33 -1.47
C ASP A 187 11.36 -11.84 -1.18
N PRO A 188 10.14 -12.39 -1.02
CA PRO A 188 9.97 -13.82 -0.77
C PRO A 188 10.41 -14.65 -1.99
N VAL A 189 11.24 -15.67 -1.78
CA VAL A 189 11.62 -16.63 -2.84
C VAL A 189 10.47 -17.59 -3.09
N VAL A 190 10.02 -17.70 -4.35
CA VAL A 190 8.90 -18.59 -4.73
C VAL A 190 9.33 -19.45 -5.91
N ASP A 191 9.28 -20.76 -5.72
CA ASP A 191 9.66 -21.74 -6.72
C ASP A 191 8.57 -21.99 -7.76
N ASN A 192 8.96 -22.17 -9.02
CA ASN A 192 8.03 -22.58 -10.07
C ASN A 192 7.59 -24.05 -9.92
N PRO A 193 6.34 -24.37 -10.29
CA PRO A 193 5.28 -23.48 -10.80
C PRO A 193 4.60 -22.67 -9.67
N VAL A 194 4.53 -21.34 -9.82
CA VAL A 194 4.06 -20.42 -8.78
C VAL A 194 2.55 -20.14 -8.87
N ASN A 195 2.02 -19.94 -10.07
CA ASN A 195 0.62 -19.62 -10.31
C ASN A 195 -0.08 -20.76 -11.04
N TYR A 196 -0.65 -21.71 -10.30
CA TYR A 196 -1.34 -22.86 -10.88
C TYR A 196 -2.47 -22.48 -11.86
N TRP A 197 -3.01 -21.28 -11.71
CA TRP A 197 -4.13 -20.77 -12.49
C TRP A 197 -3.70 -19.83 -13.62
N GLU A 198 -2.40 -19.80 -13.98
CA GLU A 198 -1.83 -18.89 -14.98
C GLU A 198 -2.66 -18.86 -16.29
N HIS A 199 -2.99 -20.02 -16.85
CA HIS A 199 -3.74 -20.11 -18.11
C HIS A 199 -5.25 -19.79 -18.00
N PHE A 200 -5.80 -19.70 -16.78
CA PHE A 200 -7.21 -19.38 -16.53
C PHE A 200 -7.47 -17.89 -16.33
N GLN A 201 -6.40 -17.08 -16.28
CA GLN A 201 -6.43 -15.68 -15.92
C GLN A 201 -6.01 -14.83 -17.12
N GLU A 202 -6.67 -13.70 -17.35
CA GLU A 202 -6.08 -12.64 -18.19
C GLU A 202 -4.84 -12.16 -17.48
N GLY A 203 -3.64 -12.33 -18.04
CA GLY A 203 -2.48 -11.67 -17.43
C GLY A 203 -2.59 -10.15 -17.60
N GLY A 204 -1.72 -9.38 -16.95
CA GLY A 204 -1.55 -7.97 -17.31
C GLY A 204 -1.30 -7.80 -18.82
N GLN A 205 -1.34 -6.56 -19.31
CA GLN A 205 -1.18 -6.24 -20.74
C GLN A 205 -0.07 -7.09 -21.40
N GLY A 206 -0.42 -7.85 -22.44
CA GLY A 206 0.52 -8.68 -23.22
C GLY A 206 0.50 -10.19 -22.95
N LEU A 207 -0.27 -10.70 -21.99
CA LEU A 207 -0.28 -12.14 -21.64
C LEU A 207 -1.58 -12.84 -22.06
N LEU A 208 -1.46 -13.97 -22.77
CA LEU A 208 -2.58 -14.72 -23.31
C LEU A 208 -3.29 -15.57 -22.22
N LYS A 209 -4.62 -15.47 -22.15
CA LYS A 209 -5.50 -16.39 -21.42
C LYS A 209 -6.03 -17.44 -22.39
N LEU A 210 -6.14 -18.70 -21.94
CA LEU A 210 -6.77 -19.74 -22.74
C LEU A 210 -8.28 -19.51 -22.91
N THR A 211 -8.75 -19.77 -24.12
CA THR A 211 -10.16 -19.72 -24.53
C THR A 211 -10.92 -20.97 -24.09
N GLN A 212 -12.26 -20.91 -24.16
CA GLN A 212 -13.12 -22.06 -23.87
C GLN A 212 -12.91 -23.23 -24.85
N ASP A 213 -12.59 -22.91 -26.11
CA ASP A 213 -12.28 -23.91 -27.13
C ASP A 213 -10.98 -24.65 -26.77
N GLU A 214 -9.93 -23.91 -26.40
CA GLU A 214 -8.65 -24.50 -25.98
C GLU A 214 -8.79 -25.34 -24.71
N PHE A 215 -9.58 -24.91 -23.72
CA PHE A 215 -9.89 -25.77 -22.57
C PHE A 215 -10.60 -27.07 -22.98
N SER A 216 -11.49 -27.01 -23.96
CA SER A 216 -12.19 -28.18 -24.49
C SER A 216 -11.26 -29.12 -25.26
N GLU A 217 -10.26 -28.58 -25.96
CA GLU A 217 -9.19 -29.36 -26.59
C GLU A 217 -8.31 -30.07 -25.55
N ILE A 218 -7.86 -29.37 -24.50
CA ILE A 218 -7.07 -29.97 -23.41
C ILE A 218 -7.85 -31.10 -22.72
N ARG A 219 -9.16 -30.95 -22.50
CA ARG A 219 -10.01 -32.02 -21.97
C ARG A 219 -10.02 -33.25 -22.88
N ARG A 220 -10.15 -33.05 -24.20
CA ARG A 220 -10.15 -34.14 -25.19
C ARG A 220 -8.81 -34.86 -25.24
N ALA A 221 -7.72 -34.10 -25.27
CA ALA A 221 -6.35 -34.64 -25.19
C ALA A 221 -6.16 -35.43 -23.89
N THR A 222 -6.66 -34.92 -22.76
CA THR A 222 -6.62 -35.62 -21.47
C THR A 222 -7.31 -36.97 -21.55
N THR A 223 -8.56 -37.04 -22.00
CA THR A 223 -9.30 -38.30 -22.12
C THR A 223 -8.58 -39.32 -23.02
N LYS A 224 -7.95 -38.85 -24.11
CA LYS A 224 -7.18 -39.70 -25.03
C LYS A 224 -5.90 -40.24 -24.38
N ILE A 225 -5.11 -39.37 -23.74
CA ILE A 225 -3.82 -39.72 -23.14
C ILE A 225 -3.99 -40.60 -21.89
N THR A 226 -5.01 -40.32 -21.08
CA THR A 226 -5.23 -41.04 -19.81
C THR A 226 -6.11 -42.28 -19.95
N LEU A 227 -6.69 -42.51 -21.14
CA LEU A 227 -7.63 -43.61 -21.42
C LEU A 227 -8.80 -43.63 -20.42
N GLY A 228 -9.30 -42.43 -20.06
CA GLY A 228 -10.42 -42.26 -19.12
C GLY A 228 -10.07 -42.40 -17.64
N ARG A 229 -8.80 -42.67 -17.27
CA ARG A 229 -8.34 -42.60 -15.87
C ARG A 229 -8.04 -41.16 -15.48
N LYS A 230 -8.11 -40.85 -14.18
CA LYS A 230 -7.74 -39.53 -13.66
C LYS A 230 -6.24 -39.26 -13.85
N LEU A 231 -5.92 -38.09 -14.43
CA LEU A 231 -4.55 -37.69 -14.74
C LEU A 231 -3.69 -37.65 -13.48
N LEU A 232 -4.20 -37.04 -12.40
CA LEU A 232 -3.47 -36.92 -11.14
C LEU A 232 -3.08 -38.29 -10.56
N THR A 233 -3.96 -39.30 -10.70
CA THR A 233 -3.69 -40.69 -10.28
C THR A 233 -2.59 -41.34 -11.11
N ILE A 234 -2.58 -41.11 -12.43
CA ILE A 234 -1.51 -41.60 -13.31
C ILE A 234 -0.18 -40.99 -12.91
N LEU A 235 -0.13 -39.67 -12.78
CA LEU A 235 1.11 -38.96 -12.48
C LEU A 235 1.64 -39.31 -11.07
N HIS A 236 0.76 -39.52 -10.08
CA HIS A 236 1.14 -40.05 -8.75
C HIS A 236 1.73 -41.46 -8.82
N SER A 237 1.19 -42.32 -9.70
CA SER A 237 1.70 -43.68 -9.87
C SER A 237 3.09 -43.73 -10.50
N ILE A 238 3.39 -42.83 -11.44
CA ILE A 238 4.67 -42.75 -12.15
C ILE A 238 5.76 -42.11 -11.27
N SER A 239 5.38 -41.22 -10.35
CA SER A 239 6.28 -40.56 -9.41
C SER A 239 6.57 -41.37 -8.13
N GLY A 240 6.23 -42.66 -8.10
CA GLY A 240 6.56 -43.55 -6.97
C GLY A 240 5.61 -43.48 -5.77
N ARG A 241 4.42 -42.90 -5.94
CA ARG A 241 3.35 -42.81 -4.92
C ARG A 241 3.80 -42.22 -3.57
N PRO A 242 4.36 -41.00 -3.55
CA PRO A 242 4.79 -40.37 -2.30
C PRO A 242 3.61 -40.16 -1.34
N ARG A 243 3.92 -40.15 -0.03
CA ARG A 243 2.94 -39.84 1.02
C ARG A 243 2.53 -38.37 0.95
N ILE A 244 1.24 -38.13 0.80
CA ILE A 244 0.65 -36.79 0.62
C ILE A 244 -0.06 -36.34 1.88
N THR A 245 0.14 -35.08 2.24
CA THR A 245 -0.52 -34.37 3.35
C THR A 245 -0.76 -32.92 2.93
N HIS A 246 -1.60 -32.18 3.65
CA HIS A 246 -1.76 -30.74 3.41
C HIS A 246 -0.44 -29.96 3.60
N LYS A 247 0.44 -30.41 4.51
CA LYS A 247 1.69 -29.72 4.81
C LYS A 247 2.74 -29.82 3.69
N ASN A 248 2.74 -30.92 2.94
CA ASN A 248 3.71 -31.15 1.87
C ASN A 248 3.10 -31.02 0.45
N ALA A 249 1.82 -30.66 0.34
CA ALA A 249 1.10 -30.65 -0.93
C ALA A 249 1.78 -29.80 -2.02
N ALA A 250 2.25 -28.58 -1.70
CA ALA A 250 2.96 -27.72 -2.64
C ALA A 250 4.22 -28.38 -3.22
N GLN A 251 5.08 -28.90 -2.33
CA GLN A 251 6.30 -29.60 -2.74
C GLN A 251 6.00 -30.85 -3.56
N GLN A 252 4.96 -31.61 -3.17
CA GLN A 252 4.57 -32.80 -3.91
C GLN A 252 4.00 -32.46 -5.28
N ILE A 253 3.20 -31.39 -5.43
CA ILE A 253 2.74 -30.91 -6.74
C ILE A 253 3.93 -30.61 -7.64
N LYS A 254 4.91 -29.83 -7.15
CA LYS A 254 6.14 -29.50 -7.89
C LYS A 254 6.85 -30.78 -8.35
N ASN A 255 7.21 -31.66 -7.42
CA ASN A 255 7.91 -32.92 -7.71
C ASN A 255 7.15 -33.78 -8.73
N LEU A 256 5.83 -33.78 -8.67
CA LEU A 256 4.96 -34.62 -9.48
C LEU A 256 4.87 -34.08 -10.92
N VAL A 257 4.81 -32.76 -11.12
CA VAL A 257 4.76 -32.17 -12.48
C VAL A 257 6.13 -32.02 -13.14
N THR A 258 7.23 -31.98 -12.37
CA THR A 258 8.60 -31.93 -12.89
C THR A 258 9.26 -33.31 -13.00
N HIS A 259 8.60 -34.39 -12.57
CA HIS A 259 9.13 -35.75 -12.70
C HIS A 259 9.32 -36.11 -14.18
N ALA A 260 10.44 -36.77 -14.53
CA ALA A 260 10.79 -37.10 -15.91
C ALA A 260 9.65 -37.81 -16.67
N GLY A 261 9.00 -38.79 -16.03
CA GLY A 261 7.84 -39.48 -16.62
C GLY A 261 6.60 -38.60 -16.83
N SER A 262 6.40 -37.58 -15.99
CA SER A 262 5.32 -36.60 -16.15
C SER A 262 5.63 -35.64 -17.30
N LEU A 263 6.88 -35.22 -17.46
CA LEU A 263 7.31 -34.39 -18.58
C LEU A 263 7.15 -35.10 -19.93
N VAL A 264 7.34 -36.42 -19.98
CA VAL A 264 7.00 -37.23 -21.18
C VAL A 264 5.50 -37.14 -21.50
N ILE A 265 4.63 -37.19 -20.50
CA ILE A 265 3.19 -37.00 -20.69
C ILE A 265 2.88 -35.58 -21.16
N ALA A 266 3.54 -34.56 -20.59
CA ALA A 266 3.37 -33.16 -21.00
C ALA A 266 3.73 -32.95 -22.48
N ARG A 267 4.79 -33.62 -22.98
CA ARG A 267 5.16 -33.57 -24.42
C ARG A 267 4.09 -34.21 -25.31
N ARG A 268 3.48 -35.32 -24.89
CA ARG A 268 2.32 -35.90 -25.61
C ARG A 268 1.13 -34.93 -25.67
N TYR A 269 0.91 -34.12 -24.64
CA TYR A 269 -0.09 -33.06 -24.73
C TYR A 269 0.25 -32.02 -25.79
N LEU A 270 1.52 -31.60 -25.90
CA LEU A 270 1.93 -30.65 -26.93
C LEU A 270 1.71 -31.21 -28.34
N GLU A 271 2.05 -32.49 -28.56
CA GLU A 271 1.80 -33.21 -29.82
C GLU A 271 0.30 -33.25 -30.16
N GLU A 272 -0.56 -33.63 -29.21
CA GLU A 272 -2.00 -33.75 -29.43
C GLU A 272 -2.71 -32.39 -29.61
N LEU A 273 -2.17 -31.33 -29.01
CA LEU A 273 -2.75 -29.98 -29.08
C LEU A 273 -2.18 -29.15 -30.24
N GLU A 274 -1.13 -29.64 -30.91
CA GLU A 274 -0.37 -28.91 -31.94
C GLU A 274 0.21 -27.59 -31.40
N TRP A 275 0.70 -27.61 -30.15
CA TRP A 275 1.33 -26.46 -29.50
C TRP A 275 2.83 -26.41 -29.78
N PHE A 276 3.47 -25.27 -29.50
CA PHE A 276 4.94 -25.15 -29.55
C PHE A 276 5.60 -26.25 -28.70
N GLY A 277 6.54 -26.99 -29.30
CA GLY A 277 7.16 -28.21 -28.76
C GLY A 277 6.54 -29.52 -29.24
N ALA A 278 5.56 -29.49 -30.14
CA ALA A 278 5.05 -30.68 -30.82
C ALA A 278 6.09 -31.30 -31.77
N ASN A 279 6.99 -30.48 -32.33
CA ASN A 279 8.09 -30.93 -33.15
C ASN A 279 9.31 -31.25 -32.27
N ALA A 280 9.99 -32.37 -32.51
CA ALA A 280 11.14 -32.80 -31.70
C ALA A 280 12.35 -31.84 -31.72
N GLN A 281 12.41 -30.91 -32.67
CA GLN A 281 13.45 -29.89 -32.79
C GLN A 281 13.14 -28.61 -31.98
N GLU A 282 11.90 -28.44 -31.51
CA GLU A 282 11.47 -27.30 -30.71
C GLU A 282 11.74 -27.57 -29.22
N GLU A 283 12.71 -26.88 -28.65
CA GLU A 283 13.04 -27.00 -27.23
C GLU A 283 12.07 -26.17 -26.38
N VAL A 284 11.42 -26.83 -25.41
CA VAL A 284 10.45 -26.22 -24.49
C VAL A 284 10.95 -26.32 -23.06
N SER A 285 10.84 -25.22 -22.33
CA SER A 285 11.25 -25.16 -20.93
C SER A 285 10.38 -26.05 -20.04
N GLU A 286 11.00 -26.63 -19.01
CA GLU A 286 10.29 -27.49 -18.04
C GLU A 286 9.15 -26.76 -17.33
N SER A 287 9.26 -25.44 -17.15
CA SER A 287 8.23 -24.59 -16.55
C SER A 287 6.93 -24.59 -17.36
N VAL A 288 7.02 -24.52 -18.69
CA VAL A 288 5.86 -24.56 -19.60
C VAL A 288 5.19 -25.93 -19.56
N LEU A 289 5.99 -27.00 -19.61
CA LEU A 289 5.49 -28.38 -19.50
C LEU A 289 4.77 -28.61 -18.16
N ALA A 290 5.37 -28.19 -17.06
CA ALA A 290 4.79 -28.28 -15.73
C ALA A 290 3.48 -27.48 -15.63
N GLN A 291 3.43 -26.26 -16.17
CA GLN A 291 2.23 -25.42 -16.13
C GLN A 291 1.09 -25.99 -17.00
N LEU A 292 1.41 -26.61 -18.15
CA LEU A 292 0.42 -27.33 -18.97
C LEU A 292 -0.17 -28.52 -18.21
N LEU A 293 0.65 -29.33 -17.54
CA LEU A 293 0.16 -30.44 -16.71
C LEU A 293 -0.75 -29.94 -15.59
N ILE A 294 -0.40 -28.85 -14.91
CA ILE A 294 -1.26 -28.28 -13.86
C ILE A 294 -2.61 -27.85 -14.42
N THR A 295 -2.60 -27.23 -15.60
CA THR A 295 -3.82 -26.79 -16.29
C THR A 295 -4.69 -28.00 -16.65
N ALA A 296 -4.09 -29.07 -17.19
CA ALA A 296 -4.79 -30.30 -17.50
C ALA A 296 -5.35 -30.99 -16.24
N ILE A 297 -4.59 -31.03 -15.14
CA ILE A 297 -5.05 -31.57 -13.85
C ILE A 297 -6.29 -30.78 -13.38
N LEU A 298 -6.22 -29.45 -13.34
CA LEU A 298 -7.34 -28.61 -12.92
C LEU A 298 -8.60 -28.86 -13.77
N LEU A 299 -8.45 -29.00 -15.09
CA LEU A 299 -9.57 -29.29 -16.01
C LEU A 299 -10.13 -30.73 -15.85
N ASP A 300 -9.30 -31.70 -15.46
CA ASP A 300 -9.71 -33.09 -15.19
C ASP A 300 -10.39 -33.26 -13.82
N LEU A 301 -10.07 -32.40 -12.84
CA LEU A 301 -10.74 -32.39 -11.54
C LEU A 301 -12.24 -32.11 -11.66
N ASN A 302 -12.60 -31.09 -12.47
CA ASN A 302 -13.99 -30.72 -12.70
C ASN A 302 -14.16 -30.11 -14.10
N THR A 303 -15.11 -30.66 -14.86
CA THR A 303 -15.44 -30.24 -16.24
C THR A 303 -16.01 -28.84 -16.35
N SER A 304 -16.45 -28.23 -15.24
CA SER A 304 -16.94 -26.85 -15.18
C SER A 304 -16.09 -25.97 -14.27
N ILE A 305 -14.83 -26.35 -14.01
CA ILE A 305 -13.96 -25.63 -13.06
C ILE A 305 -13.79 -24.15 -13.44
N ASP A 306 -13.72 -23.84 -14.72
CA ASP A 306 -13.55 -22.49 -15.26
C ASP A 306 -14.82 -21.62 -15.11
N GLN A 307 -16.00 -22.22 -14.97
CA GLN A 307 -17.30 -21.55 -14.80
C GLN A 307 -17.82 -21.57 -13.35
N SER A 308 -17.31 -22.47 -12.51
CA SER A 308 -17.80 -22.74 -11.15
C SER A 308 -17.02 -22.06 -10.03
N ILE A 309 -15.91 -21.37 -10.35
CA ILE A 309 -15.11 -20.65 -9.34
C ILE A 309 -15.87 -19.41 -8.88
N ARG A 310 -16.47 -19.54 -7.70
CA ARG A 310 -17.09 -18.44 -6.97
C ARG A 310 -16.30 -18.16 -5.71
N ARG A 311 -16.30 -16.90 -5.29
CA ARG A 311 -15.63 -16.43 -4.07
C ARG A 311 -15.91 -17.33 -2.86
N GLY A 312 -14.85 -17.91 -2.31
CA GLY A 312 -14.92 -18.76 -1.12
C GLY A 312 -15.65 -20.08 -1.32
N ARG A 313 -15.94 -20.49 -2.56
CA ARG A 313 -16.68 -21.73 -2.86
C ARG A 313 -15.92 -22.64 -3.81
N VAL A 314 -15.93 -23.93 -3.47
CA VAL A 314 -15.51 -25.03 -4.34
C VAL A 314 -16.76 -25.83 -4.70
N ALA A 315 -17.32 -25.58 -5.88
CA ALA A 315 -18.67 -26.03 -6.25
C ALA A 315 -19.70 -25.62 -5.17
N GLU A 316 -20.36 -26.57 -4.51
CA GLU A 316 -21.35 -26.29 -3.45
C GLU A 316 -20.72 -26.13 -2.05
N PHE A 317 -19.43 -26.43 -1.88
CA PHE A 317 -18.75 -26.30 -0.59
C PHE A 317 -18.36 -24.85 -0.32
N ASP A 318 -18.96 -24.22 0.70
CA ASP A 318 -18.66 -22.85 1.11
C ASP A 318 -17.68 -22.81 2.29
N LEU A 319 -16.48 -22.30 2.04
CA LEU A 319 -15.42 -22.15 3.04
C LEU A 319 -15.83 -21.21 4.18
N TYR A 320 -16.65 -20.21 3.86
CA TYR A 320 -17.10 -19.16 4.77
C TYR A 320 -18.57 -19.31 5.17
N ALA A 321 -19.09 -20.54 5.11
CA ALA A 321 -20.41 -20.86 5.67
C ALA A 321 -20.45 -20.52 7.18
N ALA A 322 -21.59 -20.03 7.66
CA ALA A 322 -21.75 -19.67 9.07
C ALA A 322 -21.46 -20.84 10.04
N THR A 323 -21.66 -22.09 9.62
CA THR A 323 -21.31 -23.29 10.40
C THR A 323 -19.81 -23.45 10.63
N ASN A 324 -18.96 -22.71 9.91
CA ASN A 324 -17.52 -22.71 10.05
C ASN A 324 -17.00 -21.61 10.98
N VAL A 325 -17.86 -20.76 11.54
CA VAL A 325 -17.45 -19.74 12.52
C VAL A 325 -16.75 -20.40 13.72
N GLU A 326 -15.72 -19.76 14.24
CA GLU A 326 -14.85 -20.23 15.34
C GLU A 326 -14.05 -21.52 15.07
N ARG A 327 -14.18 -22.13 13.89
CA ARG A 327 -13.34 -23.27 13.51
C ARG A 327 -11.96 -22.79 13.07
N HIS A 328 -10.95 -23.63 13.27
CA HIS A 328 -9.62 -23.42 12.72
C HIS A 328 -9.58 -23.81 11.22
N ALA A 329 -8.78 -23.10 10.43
CA ALA A 329 -8.68 -23.30 8.97
C ALA A 329 -8.34 -24.74 8.58
N SER A 330 -7.50 -25.43 9.36
CA SER A 330 -7.14 -26.84 9.10
C SER A 330 -8.32 -27.80 9.14
N SER A 331 -9.32 -27.53 9.98
CA SER A 331 -10.51 -28.38 10.11
C SER A 331 -11.40 -28.25 8.87
N VAL A 332 -11.61 -27.01 8.40
CA VAL A 332 -12.35 -26.74 7.17
C VAL A 332 -11.61 -27.30 5.93
N LEU A 333 -10.28 -27.24 5.92
CA LEU A 333 -9.44 -27.82 4.88
C LEU A 333 -9.56 -29.36 4.82
N HIS A 334 -9.67 -30.01 5.99
CA HIS A 334 -9.95 -31.44 6.07
C HIS A 334 -11.33 -31.79 5.51
N ASP A 335 -12.37 -31.02 5.88
CA ASP A 335 -13.73 -31.20 5.38
C ASP A 335 -13.82 -31.00 3.86
N LEU A 336 -13.09 -30.01 3.32
CA LEU A 336 -12.99 -29.82 1.88
C LEU A 336 -12.37 -31.07 1.20
N SER A 337 -11.34 -31.66 1.79
CA SER A 337 -10.73 -32.87 1.23
C SER A 337 -11.70 -34.04 1.24
N SER A 338 -12.43 -34.23 2.33
CA SER A 338 -13.50 -35.24 2.44
C SER A 338 -14.64 -34.99 1.45
N PHE A 339 -14.97 -33.72 1.18
CA PHE A 339 -15.94 -33.33 0.16
C PHE A 339 -15.47 -33.71 -1.25
N LEU A 340 -14.21 -33.40 -1.60
CA LEU A 340 -13.64 -33.74 -2.91
C LEU A 340 -13.61 -35.26 -3.15
N GLN A 341 -13.37 -36.04 -2.10
CA GLN A 341 -13.44 -37.51 -2.16
C GLN A 341 -14.87 -38.01 -2.37
N THR A 342 -15.82 -37.48 -1.61
CA THR A 342 -17.25 -37.85 -1.73
C THR A 342 -17.80 -37.54 -3.11
N LYS A 343 -17.37 -36.44 -3.73
CA LYS A 343 -17.72 -36.07 -5.11
C LYS A 343 -16.98 -36.88 -6.18
N GLN A 344 -16.08 -37.79 -5.78
CA GLN A 344 -15.24 -38.60 -6.67
C GLN A 344 -14.40 -37.79 -7.66
N TRP A 345 -14.00 -36.57 -7.29
CA TRP A 345 -13.13 -35.75 -8.13
C TRP A 345 -11.71 -36.31 -8.18
N VAL A 346 -11.27 -36.92 -7.07
CA VAL A 346 -9.94 -37.53 -6.89
C VAL A 346 -9.97 -38.69 -5.91
N ASP A 347 -8.95 -39.56 -6.00
CA ASP A 347 -8.69 -40.61 -5.02
C ASP A 347 -8.39 -40.02 -3.63
N ALA A 348 -8.73 -40.76 -2.57
CA ALA A 348 -8.59 -40.31 -1.19
C ALA A 348 -7.18 -39.83 -0.83
N ALA A 349 -6.15 -40.54 -1.28
CA ALA A 349 -4.75 -40.18 -1.03
C ALA A 349 -4.31 -38.88 -1.72
N LEU A 350 -5.04 -38.43 -2.75
CA LEU A 350 -4.70 -37.28 -3.60
C LEU A 350 -5.52 -36.03 -3.28
N ALA A 351 -6.57 -36.16 -2.45
CA ALA A 351 -7.43 -35.06 -2.04
C ALA A 351 -6.67 -33.82 -1.51
N PRO A 352 -5.59 -33.95 -0.72
CA PRO A 352 -4.83 -32.79 -0.27
C PRO A 352 -4.16 -32.01 -1.41
N LEU A 353 -3.75 -32.66 -2.52
CA LEU A 353 -3.17 -31.97 -3.67
C LEU A 353 -4.24 -31.18 -4.43
N ALA A 354 -5.40 -31.79 -4.66
CA ALA A 354 -6.53 -31.13 -5.33
C ALA A 354 -7.03 -29.93 -4.51
N ALA A 355 -7.22 -30.10 -3.19
CA ALA A 355 -7.58 -29.01 -2.29
C ALA A 355 -6.55 -27.88 -2.34
N HIS A 356 -5.26 -28.21 -2.31
CA HIS A 356 -4.19 -27.22 -2.41
C HIS A 356 -4.25 -26.42 -3.71
N MET A 357 -4.36 -27.10 -4.88
CA MET A 357 -4.46 -26.44 -6.19
C MET A 357 -5.70 -25.54 -6.31
N LEU A 358 -6.83 -25.96 -5.76
CA LEU A 358 -8.07 -25.17 -5.81
C LEU A 358 -7.97 -23.91 -4.94
N LEU A 359 -7.42 -24.05 -3.73
CA LEU A 359 -7.35 -22.98 -2.76
C LEU A 359 -6.30 -21.92 -3.09
N THR A 360 -5.29 -22.19 -3.92
CA THR A 360 -4.30 -21.15 -4.30
C THR A 360 -4.96 -19.92 -4.93
N ARG A 361 -6.11 -20.10 -5.58
CA ARG A 361 -6.93 -19.00 -6.12
C ARG A 361 -8.14 -18.68 -5.25
N ILE A 362 -8.81 -19.70 -4.72
CA ILE A 362 -10.10 -19.52 -4.04
C ILE A 362 -9.93 -18.99 -2.62
N ALA A 363 -8.92 -19.47 -1.88
CA ALA A 363 -8.65 -19.04 -0.51
C ALA A 363 -7.21 -19.35 -0.07
N PRO A 364 -6.21 -18.59 -0.58
CA PRO A 364 -4.80 -18.84 -0.31
C PRO A 364 -4.45 -18.78 1.18
N GLU A 365 -5.24 -18.09 2.01
CA GLU A 365 -5.03 -18.02 3.46
C GLU A 365 -5.19 -19.37 4.17
N PHE A 366 -5.93 -20.33 3.59
CA PHE A 366 -6.04 -21.69 4.13
C PHE A 366 -4.79 -22.53 3.88
N LEU A 367 -3.88 -22.05 3.02
CA LEU A 367 -2.66 -22.77 2.63
C LEU A 367 -1.41 -22.33 3.39
N VAL A 368 -1.52 -21.26 4.19
CA VAL A 368 -0.41 -20.73 4.97
C VAL A 368 -0.06 -21.67 6.12
N SER A 369 1.23 -21.80 6.38
CA SER A 369 1.75 -22.64 7.45
C SER A 369 1.78 -21.92 8.80
N GLY A 370 1.62 -22.68 9.90
CA GLY A 370 1.84 -22.17 11.26
C GLY A 370 0.76 -21.21 11.78
N ILE A 371 -0.48 -21.31 11.30
CA ILE A 371 -1.62 -20.54 11.82
C ILE A 371 -1.86 -20.97 13.30
N PRO A 372 -1.83 -20.04 14.26
CA PRO A 372 -2.10 -20.36 15.67
C PRO A 372 -3.55 -20.82 15.89
N SER A 373 -3.78 -21.70 16.87
CA SER A 373 -5.13 -22.18 17.21
C SER A 373 -6.08 -21.08 17.68
N SER A 374 -5.54 -19.95 18.15
CA SER A 374 -6.32 -18.76 18.54
C SER A 374 -6.87 -17.97 17.35
N VAL A 375 -6.38 -18.22 16.13
CA VAL A 375 -6.86 -17.55 14.92
C VAL A 375 -7.93 -18.43 14.28
N THR A 376 -9.18 -18.14 14.60
CA THR A 376 -10.34 -18.88 14.10
C THR A 376 -11.10 -18.10 13.05
N LEU A 377 -11.81 -18.81 12.17
CA LEU A 377 -12.67 -18.20 11.16
C LEU A 377 -13.72 -17.31 11.85
N GLY A 378 -13.86 -16.08 11.38
CA GLY A 378 -14.85 -15.12 11.91
C GLY A 378 -14.32 -14.26 13.05
N SER A 379 -13.04 -14.40 13.42
CA SER A 379 -12.33 -13.47 14.30
C SER A 379 -11.74 -12.28 13.54
N ILE A 380 -11.48 -11.16 14.24
CA ILE A 380 -10.75 -10.00 13.68
C ILE A 380 -9.31 -10.40 13.29
N ALA A 381 -8.69 -11.30 14.06
CA ALA A 381 -7.36 -11.82 13.73
C ALA A 381 -7.33 -12.54 12.36
N TRP A 382 -8.38 -13.30 12.02
CA TRP A 382 -8.51 -13.94 10.72
C TRP A 382 -8.68 -12.93 9.58
N ILE A 383 -9.43 -11.84 9.80
CA ILE A 383 -9.58 -10.76 8.81
C ILE A 383 -8.22 -10.14 8.46
N ASN A 384 -7.46 -9.72 9.47
CA ASN A 384 -6.16 -9.07 9.25
C ASN A 384 -5.16 -10.03 8.61
N PHE A 385 -5.22 -11.31 9.00
CA PHE A 385 -4.43 -12.35 8.38
C PHE A 385 -4.78 -12.54 6.89
N SER A 386 -6.06 -12.66 6.53
CA SER A 386 -6.51 -12.75 5.13
C SER A 386 -6.12 -11.51 4.30
N ARG A 387 -6.16 -10.31 4.90
CA ARG A 387 -5.60 -9.09 4.27
C ARG A 387 -4.10 -9.24 4.03
N GLY A 388 -3.35 -9.69 5.03
CA GLY A 388 -1.90 -9.90 4.93
C GLY A 388 -1.55 -10.84 3.77
N VAL A 389 -2.24 -11.97 3.65
CA VAL A 389 -2.12 -12.91 2.52
C VAL A 389 -2.34 -12.22 1.18
N THR A 390 -3.37 -11.37 1.09
CA THR A 390 -3.69 -10.63 -0.14
C THR A 390 -2.59 -9.63 -0.52
N LEU A 391 -2.08 -8.88 0.46
CA LEU A 391 -0.99 -7.92 0.25
C LEU A 391 0.32 -8.60 -0.16
N VAL A 392 0.67 -9.72 0.46
CA VAL A 392 1.85 -10.54 0.09
C VAL A 392 1.72 -11.08 -1.33
N ASN A 393 0.53 -11.57 -1.73
CA ASN A 393 0.31 -12.06 -3.09
C ASN A 393 0.25 -10.94 -4.15
N ALA A 394 -0.09 -9.71 -3.76
CA ALA A 394 -0.03 -8.52 -4.64
C ALA A 394 1.42 -8.14 -4.97
N VAL A 395 2.31 -8.30 -4.00
CA VAL A 395 3.76 -8.17 -4.15
C VAL A 395 4.31 -9.22 -5.12
N LYS A 396 4.09 -10.50 -4.81
CA LYS A 396 4.57 -11.63 -5.61
C LYS A 396 3.54 -12.73 -5.52
N THR A 397 2.91 -13.05 -6.65
CA THR A 397 1.89 -14.10 -6.71
C THR A 397 2.45 -15.38 -6.14
N GLY A 398 1.70 -16.10 -5.30
CA GLY A 398 2.14 -17.38 -4.75
C GLY A 398 3.06 -17.29 -3.52
N ALA A 399 3.47 -16.08 -3.11
CA ALA A 399 4.39 -15.91 -1.98
C ALA A 399 3.78 -16.31 -0.63
N ALA A 400 2.47 -16.10 -0.43
CA ALA A 400 1.85 -16.42 0.84
C ALA A 400 1.90 -17.93 1.16
N GLN A 401 1.88 -18.79 0.14
CA GLN A 401 1.90 -20.25 0.28
C GLN A 401 3.23 -20.79 0.80
N VAL A 402 4.32 -20.06 0.62
CA VAL A 402 5.67 -20.46 1.08
C VAL A 402 6.09 -19.75 2.38
N MET A 403 5.19 -18.93 2.95
CA MET A 403 5.44 -18.17 4.18
C MET A 403 4.69 -18.78 5.38
N THR A 404 5.15 -18.41 6.58
CA THR A 404 4.45 -18.70 7.83
C THR A 404 3.48 -17.57 8.19
N TYR A 405 2.52 -17.86 9.09
CA TYR A 405 1.65 -16.85 9.70
C TYR A 405 2.45 -15.65 10.24
N THR A 406 3.57 -15.91 10.95
CA THR A 406 4.39 -14.85 11.55
C THR A 406 5.06 -13.96 10.51
N GLN A 407 5.56 -14.53 9.42
CA GLN A 407 6.17 -13.75 8.34
C GLN A 407 5.13 -12.90 7.58
N ILE A 408 3.93 -13.44 7.36
CA ILE A 408 2.83 -12.71 6.73
C ILE A 408 2.38 -11.54 7.61
N MET A 409 2.19 -11.78 8.91
CA MET A 409 1.79 -10.72 9.83
C MET A 409 2.90 -9.66 10.00
N ALA A 410 4.17 -10.05 9.97
CA ALA A 410 5.28 -9.09 10.00
C ALA A 410 5.22 -8.12 8.81
N TYR A 411 4.88 -8.59 7.61
CA TYR A 411 4.67 -7.72 6.45
C TYR A 411 3.37 -6.91 6.53
N ALA A 412 2.28 -7.53 6.98
CA ALA A 412 0.97 -6.89 7.09
C ALA A 412 0.95 -5.73 8.11
N ASP A 413 1.76 -5.85 9.17
CA ASP A 413 1.92 -4.85 10.23
C ASP A 413 2.79 -3.64 9.80
N LEU A 414 3.53 -3.72 8.69
CA LEU A 414 4.27 -2.57 8.13
C LEU A 414 3.29 -1.46 7.72
N TYR A 415 3.69 -0.20 7.79
CA TYR A 415 2.88 0.95 7.39
C TYR A 415 3.04 1.27 5.90
N PRO A 416 1.97 1.72 5.20
CA PRO A 416 2.10 2.21 3.83
C PRO A 416 2.99 3.45 3.77
N VAL A 417 3.81 3.55 2.72
CA VAL A 417 4.72 4.67 2.48
C VAL A 417 4.23 5.62 1.38
N SER A 418 2.96 5.52 0.99
CA SER A 418 2.31 6.45 0.06
C SER A 418 0.80 6.41 0.22
N ASP A 419 0.11 7.45 -0.26
CA ASP A 419 -1.37 7.49 -0.34
C ASP A 419 -1.94 6.33 -1.17
N ALA A 420 -1.28 5.98 -2.28
CA ALA A 420 -1.72 4.89 -3.14
C ALA A 420 -1.65 3.54 -2.41
N GLN A 421 -0.56 3.28 -1.67
CA GLN A 421 -0.44 2.07 -0.86
C GLN A 421 -1.43 2.04 0.31
N ARG A 422 -1.71 3.20 0.93
CA ARG A 422 -2.73 3.32 1.99
C ARG A 422 -4.11 2.93 1.45
N HIS A 423 -4.48 3.49 0.30
CA HIS A 423 -5.73 3.18 -0.37
C HIS A 423 -5.84 1.71 -0.78
N LEU A 424 -4.77 1.13 -1.34
CA LEU A 424 -4.72 -0.29 -1.68
C LEU A 424 -5.02 -1.16 -0.45
N ARG A 425 -4.34 -0.86 0.65
CA ARG A 425 -4.48 -1.56 1.92
C ARG A 425 -5.90 -1.47 2.50
N ASP A 426 -6.59 -0.35 2.34
CA ASP A 426 -8.00 -0.18 2.73
C ASP A 426 -8.91 -1.05 1.87
N LEU A 427 -8.73 -1.05 0.55
CA LEU A 427 -9.52 -1.87 -0.37
C LEU A 427 -9.32 -3.38 -0.13
N THR A 428 -8.11 -3.82 0.23
CA THR A 428 -7.84 -5.24 0.55
C THR A 428 -8.55 -5.74 1.81
N MET A 429 -9.13 -4.87 2.65
CA MET A 429 -9.93 -5.27 3.81
C MET A 429 -11.35 -5.69 3.44
N ILE A 430 -11.89 -5.20 2.32
CA ILE A 430 -13.32 -5.35 1.99
C ILE A 430 -13.69 -6.83 1.88
N ASP A 431 -12.93 -7.62 1.13
CA ASP A 431 -13.18 -9.05 0.96
C ASP A 431 -13.15 -9.80 2.31
N PRO A 432 -12.08 -9.73 3.11
CA PRO A 432 -12.07 -10.30 4.46
C PRO A 432 -13.26 -9.89 5.35
N ILE A 433 -13.69 -8.63 5.30
CA ILE A 433 -14.84 -8.14 6.08
C ILE A 433 -16.15 -8.80 5.59
N VAL A 434 -16.34 -8.96 4.28
CA VAL A 434 -17.51 -9.65 3.72
C VAL A 434 -17.51 -11.14 4.12
N ASP A 435 -16.36 -11.82 4.11
CA ASP A 435 -16.24 -13.20 4.62
C ASP A 435 -16.59 -13.29 6.10
N TRP A 436 -16.09 -12.35 6.89
CA TRP A 436 -16.42 -12.26 8.31
C TRP A 436 -17.92 -12.04 8.54
N ALA A 437 -18.56 -11.20 7.73
CA ALA A 437 -19.99 -10.93 7.82
C ALA A 437 -20.84 -12.15 7.44
N LEU A 438 -20.41 -12.94 6.46
CA LEU A 438 -21.05 -14.21 6.09
C LEU A 438 -20.92 -15.25 7.22
N LEU A 439 -19.70 -15.41 7.77
CA LEU A 439 -19.41 -16.32 8.88
C LEU A 439 -20.24 -15.98 10.12
N ASN A 440 -20.34 -14.69 10.45
CA ASN A 440 -21.06 -14.20 11.61
C ASN A 440 -22.55 -13.92 11.34
N GLN A 441 -23.10 -14.33 10.19
CA GLN A 441 -24.51 -14.13 9.83
C GLN A 441 -25.00 -12.67 9.91
N VAL A 442 -24.11 -11.70 9.71
CA VAL A 442 -24.47 -10.28 9.56
C VAL A 442 -25.16 -10.06 8.21
N VAL A 443 -24.73 -10.81 7.21
CA VAL A 443 -25.31 -10.83 5.87
C VAL A 443 -25.45 -12.26 5.40
N THR A 444 -26.40 -12.51 4.51
CA THR A 444 -26.52 -13.82 3.86
C THR A 444 -25.92 -13.80 2.46
N ARG A 445 -25.62 -14.99 1.94
CA ARG A 445 -25.10 -15.13 0.58
C ARG A 445 -26.14 -14.71 -0.46
N ALA A 446 -27.42 -15.02 -0.23
CA ALA A 446 -28.51 -14.60 -1.11
C ALA A 446 -28.59 -13.07 -1.20
N GLU A 447 -28.52 -12.37 -0.06
CA GLU A 447 -28.48 -10.90 -0.02
C GLU A 447 -27.26 -10.32 -0.73
N LEU A 448 -26.11 -10.99 -0.66
CA LEU A 448 -24.89 -10.57 -1.34
C LEU A 448 -25.00 -10.74 -2.87
N ASP A 449 -25.62 -11.83 -3.32
CA ASP A 449 -25.84 -12.13 -4.74
C ASP A 449 -26.92 -11.19 -5.35
N GLU A 450 -27.93 -10.79 -4.56
CA GLU A 450 -29.02 -9.89 -4.99
C GLU A 450 -28.66 -8.39 -4.90
N ALA A 451 -28.16 -7.94 -3.75
CA ALA A 451 -27.99 -6.52 -3.40
C ALA A 451 -26.57 -6.23 -2.87
N GLU A 452 -25.59 -6.66 -3.64
CA GLU A 452 -24.17 -6.68 -3.32
C GLU A 452 -23.58 -5.41 -2.66
N GLU A 453 -23.87 -4.22 -3.20
CA GLU A 453 -23.35 -2.95 -2.67
C GLU A 453 -23.91 -2.66 -1.27
N ALA A 454 -25.24 -2.70 -1.12
CA ALA A 454 -25.92 -2.44 0.15
C ALA A 454 -25.49 -3.46 1.21
N THR A 455 -25.35 -4.73 0.81
CA THR A 455 -24.88 -5.82 1.67
C THR A 455 -23.43 -5.61 2.10
N THR A 456 -22.55 -5.16 1.20
CA THR A 456 -21.14 -4.83 1.54
C THR A 456 -21.05 -3.65 2.52
N LYS A 457 -21.86 -2.58 2.31
CA LYS A 457 -21.89 -1.43 3.24
C LYS A 457 -22.33 -1.85 4.65
N ARG A 458 -23.34 -2.73 4.74
CA ARG A 458 -23.81 -3.28 6.02
C ARG A 458 -22.74 -4.12 6.72
N ALA A 459 -21.99 -4.94 5.96
CA ALA A 459 -20.88 -5.71 6.48
C ALA A 459 -19.78 -4.82 7.07
N ILE A 460 -19.39 -3.75 6.34
CA ILE A 460 -18.40 -2.78 6.81
C ILE A 460 -18.87 -2.07 8.08
N ALA A 461 -20.09 -1.53 8.09
CA ALA A 461 -20.62 -0.82 9.26
C ALA A 461 -20.70 -1.71 10.51
N ALA A 462 -21.14 -2.97 10.35
CA ALA A 462 -21.18 -3.93 11.45
C ALA A 462 -19.78 -4.27 11.97
N PHE A 463 -18.80 -4.41 11.07
CA PHE A 463 -17.42 -4.66 11.45
C PHE A 463 -16.79 -3.46 12.16
N GLU A 464 -16.99 -2.24 11.65
CA GLU A 464 -16.52 -1.00 12.29
C GLU A 464 -17.09 -0.87 13.71
N GLN A 465 -18.40 -1.07 13.87
CA GLN A 465 -19.03 -1.06 15.19
C GLN A 465 -18.45 -2.15 16.11
N HIS A 466 -18.13 -3.33 15.56
CA HIS A 466 -17.51 -4.39 16.34
C HIS A 466 -16.09 -4.04 16.77
N ALA A 467 -15.27 -3.51 15.87
CA ALA A 467 -13.88 -3.15 16.12
C ALA A 467 -13.76 -1.95 17.08
N GLU A 468 -14.65 -0.96 16.96
CA GLU A 468 -14.66 0.22 17.83
C GLU A 468 -14.87 -0.16 19.30
N LYS A 469 -15.69 -1.17 19.61
CA LYS A 469 -15.86 -1.68 20.98
C LYS A 469 -14.55 -2.11 21.62
N PHE A 470 -13.63 -2.73 20.87
CA PHE A 470 -12.30 -3.10 21.38
C PHE A 470 -11.39 -1.88 21.57
N SER A 471 -11.46 -0.90 20.66
CA SER A 471 -10.73 0.36 20.78
C SER A 471 -11.18 1.16 22.01
N GLN A 472 -12.49 1.24 22.24
CA GLN A 472 -13.10 1.91 23.39
C GLN A 472 -12.69 1.25 24.70
N ILE A 473 -12.67 -0.08 24.78
CA ILE A 473 -12.14 -0.81 25.95
C ILE A 473 -10.69 -0.39 26.23
N ALA A 474 -9.82 -0.45 25.21
CA ALA A 474 -8.41 -0.10 25.36
C ALA A 474 -8.24 1.36 25.78
N GLN A 475 -9.04 2.28 25.23
CA GLN A 475 -9.03 3.69 25.57
C GLN A 475 -9.49 3.91 27.01
N ALA A 476 -10.66 3.40 27.41
CA ALA A 476 -11.23 3.58 28.74
C ALA A 476 -10.27 3.14 29.86
N PHE A 477 -9.60 1.98 29.69
CA PHE A 477 -8.62 1.50 30.67
C PHE A 477 -7.26 2.21 30.62
N SER A 478 -6.97 2.96 29.56
CA SER A 478 -5.73 3.75 29.41
C SER A 478 -5.92 5.25 29.71
N THR A 479 -7.16 5.73 29.82
CA THR A 479 -7.46 7.13 30.10
C THR A 479 -6.98 7.49 31.51
N VAL A 480 -6.19 8.56 31.62
CA VAL A 480 -5.72 9.08 32.90
C VAL A 480 -6.87 9.78 33.63
N LEU A 481 -6.94 9.63 34.95
CA LEU A 481 -7.92 10.33 35.77
C LEU A 481 -7.80 11.86 35.61
N PRO A 482 -8.92 12.60 35.66
CA PRO A 482 -8.90 14.05 35.65
C PRO A 482 -8.05 14.65 36.79
N ASP A 483 -7.31 15.72 36.49
CA ASP A 483 -6.43 16.42 37.43
C ASP A 483 -6.99 17.81 37.75
N ARG A 484 -7.27 18.05 39.03
CA ARG A 484 -7.90 19.28 39.53
C ARG A 484 -7.04 20.52 39.24
N ALA A 485 -5.72 20.40 39.29
CA ALA A 485 -4.81 21.50 38.99
C ALA A 485 -4.75 21.78 37.48
N LYS A 486 -4.77 20.75 36.62
CA LYS A 486 -4.84 20.94 35.17
C LYS A 486 -6.15 21.60 34.74
N ILE A 487 -7.28 21.20 35.32
CA ILE A 487 -8.58 21.84 35.07
C ILE A 487 -8.53 23.32 35.46
N ALA A 488 -7.99 23.61 36.64
CA ALA A 488 -7.85 24.98 37.10
C ALA A 488 -6.96 25.83 36.18
N ARG A 489 -5.79 25.32 35.75
CA ARG A 489 -4.90 26.00 34.80
C ARG A 489 -5.57 26.27 33.45
N ALA A 490 -6.32 25.32 32.92
CA ALA A 490 -7.02 25.47 31.66
C ALA A 490 -8.07 26.60 31.72
N ALA A 491 -8.86 26.65 32.80
CA ALA A 491 -9.84 27.70 33.01
C ALA A 491 -9.18 29.08 33.21
N LEU A 492 -8.07 29.13 33.98
CA LEU A 492 -7.32 30.35 34.24
C LEU A 492 -6.62 30.89 32.99
N SER A 493 -6.12 30.03 32.11
CA SER A 493 -5.47 30.45 30.85
C SER A 493 -6.43 31.19 29.91
N VAL A 494 -7.73 30.86 29.99
CA VAL A 494 -8.79 31.56 29.23
C VAL A 494 -9.18 32.86 29.91
N ALA A 495 -9.35 32.85 31.24
CA ALA A 495 -9.78 34.04 31.99
C ALA A 495 -8.66 35.08 32.21
N ALA A 496 -7.39 34.68 32.11
CA ALA A 496 -6.20 35.53 32.23
C ALA A 496 -5.19 35.23 31.08
N PRO A 497 -5.51 35.60 29.83
CA PRO A 497 -4.66 35.30 28.69
C PRO A 497 -3.31 36.03 28.79
N GLY A 498 -2.22 35.31 28.51
CA GLY A 498 -0.85 35.84 28.55
C GLY A 498 -0.25 35.98 29.96
N CYS A 499 -0.93 35.51 31.01
CA CYS A 499 -0.37 35.46 32.37
C CYS A 499 0.53 34.23 32.54
N ASP A 500 1.83 34.44 32.75
CA ASP A 500 2.85 33.39 32.96
C ASP A 500 2.99 32.97 34.44
N THR A 501 2.35 33.69 35.36
CA THR A 501 2.46 33.51 36.82
C THR A 501 1.29 32.76 37.47
N LEU A 502 0.56 31.90 36.73
CA LEU A 502 -0.65 31.23 37.25
C LEU A 502 -0.39 30.36 38.49
N ASP A 503 0.73 29.63 38.49
CA ASP A 503 1.16 28.75 39.58
C ASP A 503 2.01 29.49 40.65
N GLU A 504 2.34 30.77 40.44
CA GLU A 504 3.17 31.52 41.38
C GLU A 504 2.38 31.84 42.66
N LYS A 505 2.96 31.53 43.81
CA LYS A 505 2.41 31.90 45.12
C LYS A 505 2.63 33.39 45.36
N ALA A 506 1.70 34.21 44.88
CA ALA A 506 1.78 35.67 44.93
C ALA A 506 0.49 36.35 45.44
N LEU A 507 -0.55 35.58 45.76
CA LEU A 507 -1.85 36.10 46.19
C LEU A 507 -2.08 35.90 47.68
N SER A 508 -2.73 36.87 48.32
CA SER A 508 -3.02 36.78 49.75
C SER A 508 -4.31 37.52 50.15
N GLU A 509 -5.09 36.92 51.05
CA GLU A 509 -6.42 37.39 51.47
C GLU A 509 -6.35 38.62 52.36
N GLN A 510 -7.18 39.66 52.16
CA GLN A 510 -7.19 40.90 52.98
C GLN A 510 -6.91 40.69 54.50
N GLY A 511 -5.72 41.11 54.98
CA GLY A 511 -5.30 40.94 56.39
C GLY A 511 -4.64 39.60 56.78
N GLY A 512 -4.65 38.60 55.90
CA GLY A 512 -4.05 37.27 56.11
C GLY A 512 -2.55 37.17 55.86
N GLN A 513 -1.91 36.13 56.42
CA GLN A 513 -0.47 35.85 56.24
C GLN A 513 -0.19 34.68 55.27
N GLN A 514 -1.23 34.01 54.77
CA GLN A 514 -1.08 32.92 53.79
C GLN A 514 -0.88 33.46 52.38
N ILE A 515 -0.03 32.78 51.61
CA ILE A 515 0.24 33.10 50.21
C ILE A 515 -0.10 31.89 49.35
N MET A 516 -0.94 32.10 48.35
CA MET A 516 -1.48 31.07 47.47
C MET A 516 -1.25 31.44 45.99
N SER A 517 -1.35 30.45 45.11
CA SER A 517 -1.36 30.64 43.66
C SER A 517 -2.78 30.87 43.12
N MET A 518 -2.91 31.36 41.88
CA MET A 518 -4.23 31.45 41.22
C MET A 518 -4.85 30.07 41.06
N VAL A 519 -4.02 29.07 40.73
CA VAL A 519 -4.42 27.68 40.57
C VAL A 519 -5.01 27.13 41.87
N ASP A 520 -4.28 27.25 43.00
CA ASP A 520 -4.77 26.75 44.30
C ASP A 520 -6.09 27.40 44.73
N LEU A 521 -6.21 28.72 44.56
CA LEU A 521 -7.41 29.47 44.94
C LEU A 521 -8.60 29.18 44.03
N HIS A 522 -8.33 28.86 42.76
CA HIS A 522 -9.40 28.45 41.85
C HIS A 522 -9.88 27.03 42.20
N GLN A 523 -8.96 26.13 42.55
CA GLN A 523 -9.29 24.79 43.03
C GLN A 523 -10.18 24.86 44.28
N SER A 524 -9.83 25.68 45.27
CA SER A 524 -10.62 25.82 46.52
C SER A 524 -11.90 26.65 46.37
N GLY A 525 -12.13 27.29 45.21
CA GLY A 525 -13.26 28.19 44.96
C GLY A 525 -13.12 29.58 45.58
N ASP A 526 -11.98 29.90 46.20
CA ASP A 526 -11.74 31.19 46.86
C ASP A 526 -11.34 32.30 45.87
N LEU A 527 -10.86 31.98 44.66
CA LEU A 527 -10.40 32.98 43.68
C LEU A 527 -11.53 33.90 43.19
N VAL A 528 -12.73 33.37 42.98
CA VAL A 528 -13.90 34.13 42.47
C VAL A 528 -14.49 35.08 43.50
N THR A 529 -14.09 34.97 44.77
CA THR A 529 -14.59 35.84 45.85
C THR A 529 -14.09 37.28 45.76
N GLY A 530 -13.04 37.54 44.96
CA GLY A 530 -12.41 38.86 44.85
C GLY A 530 -11.55 39.27 46.05
N LYS A 531 -11.43 38.42 47.08
CA LYS A 531 -10.75 38.75 48.34
C LYS A 531 -9.23 38.53 48.33
N TRP A 532 -8.71 37.90 47.28
CA TRP A 532 -7.31 37.49 47.15
C TRP A 532 -6.62 38.28 46.05
N ASP A 533 -5.66 39.12 46.40
CA ASP A 533 -4.98 39.98 45.42
C ASP A 533 -3.47 40.00 45.65
N ARG A 534 -2.74 40.53 44.65
CA ARG A 534 -1.31 40.78 44.74
C ARG A 534 -1.07 41.98 45.64
N ARG A 535 -0.29 41.81 46.70
CA ARG A 535 0.00 42.87 47.69
C ARG A 535 1.36 42.68 48.35
N THR A 536 1.74 43.64 49.18
CA THR A 536 2.89 43.50 50.06
C THR A 536 2.53 42.67 51.29
N VAL A 537 3.24 41.55 51.51
CA VAL A 537 3.01 40.63 52.63
C VAL A 537 4.28 40.49 53.47
N ARG A 538 4.13 40.46 54.80
CA ARG A 538 5.21 40.16 55.74
C ARG A 538 4.94 38.81 56.41
N LEU A 539 5.69 37.78 56.02
CA LEU A 539 5.54 36.42 56.55
C LEU A 539 6.17 36.29 57.94
N ILE A 540 5.56 35.48 58.81
CA ILE A 540 6.12 35.07 60.10
C ILE A 540 6.45 33.58 60.02
N THR A 541 7.69 33.19 60.26
CA THR A 541 8.11 31.77 60.30
C THR A 541 8.78 31.49 61.63
N ASN A 542 8.31 30.49 62.39
CA ASN A 542 8.82 30.13 63.71
C ASN A 542 8.89 31.34 64.69
N GLY A 543 7.91 32.24 64.63
CA GLY A 543 7.85 33.44 65.47
C GLY A 543 8.74 34.61 65.01
N VAL A 544 9.49 34.47 63.90
CA VAL A 544 10.37 35.53 63.37
C VAL A 544 9.74 36.20 62.15
N PRO A 545 9.59 37.55 62.12
CA PRO A 545 9.09 38.28 60.95
C PRO A 545 10.15 38.35 59.84
N ARG A 546 9.82 37.88 58.64
CA ARG A 546 10.65 38.02 57.44
C ARG A 546 10.56 39.43 56.83
N PRO A 547 11.45 39.81 55.90
CA PRO A 547 11.31 41.02 55.09
C PRO A 547 9.98 41.02 54.32
N ALA A 548 9.37 42.20 54.16
CA ALA A 548 8.15 42.33 53.38
C ALA A 548 8.45 42.13 51.89
N ILE A 549 7.68 41.27 51.22
CA ILE A 549 7.80 41.02 49.78
C ILE A 549 6.63 41.72 49.09
N ASN A 550 6.91 42.58 48.10
CA ASN A 550 5.88 43.26 47.32
C ASN A 550 5.54 42.46 46.06
N TYR A 551 4.41 41.74 46.07
CA TYR A 551 3.91 40.99 44.93
C TYR A 551 3.14 41.85 43.91
N ASN A 552 2.93 43.15 44.19
CA ASN A 552 2.26 44.10 43.29
C ASN A 552 3.08 45.39 43.10
N PRO A 553 4.18 45.32 42.34
CA PRO A 553 4.98 46.52 42.03
C PRO A 553 4.20 47.55 41.18
N SER A 554 3.16 47.13 40.46
CA SER A 554 2.36 47.98 39.57
C SER A 554 1.27 48.80 40.27
N GLY A 555 0.87 48.41 41.49
CA GLY A 555 -0.26 48.99 42.22
C GLY A 555 -1.65 48.68 41.64
N VAL A 556 -1.74 47.86 40.59
CA VAL A 556 -3.01 47.49 39.94
C VAL A 556 -3.50 46.14 40.47
N SER A 557 -4.78 46.04 40.81
CA SER A 557 -5.42 44.79 41.25
C SER A 557 -5.40 43.74 40.13
N LEU A 558 -5.18 42.47 40.50
CA LEU A 558 -5.29 41.33 39.59
C LEU A 558 -6.63 41.32 38.85
N TYR A 559 -7.74 41.57 39.56
CA TYR A 559 -9.09 41.54 38.99
C TYR A 559 -9.40 42.71 38.07
N LYS A 560 -8.64 43.82 38.18
CA LYS A 560 -8.76 44.94 37.23
C LYS A 560 -8.06 44.60 35.91
N HIS A 561 -6.97 43.84 35.98
CA HIS A 561 -6.24 43.38 34.80
C HIS A 561 -6.96 42.21 34.10
N TYR A 562 -7.55 41.32 34.87
CA TYR A 562 -8.29 40.13 34.39
C TYR A 562 -9.68 40.06 35.02
N PRO A 563 -10.66 40.86 34.55
CA PRO A 563 -12.00 40.91 35.15
C PRO A 563 -12.78 39.59 35.01
N GLN A 564 -12.43 38.75 34.04
CA GLN A 564 -13.08 37.45 33.83
C GLN A 564 -12.79 36.43 34.94
N LEU A 565 -11.80 36.68 35.81
CA LEU A 565 -11.50 35.81 36.95
C LEU A 565 -12.68 35.70 37.94
N LEU A 566 -13.53 36.72 38.03
CA LEU A 566 -14.73 36.71 38.88
C LEU A 566 -15.89 35.89 38.29
N ALA A 567 -15.82 35.53 37.01
CA ALA A 567 -16.84 34.77 36.29
C ALA A 567 -16.42 33.31 36.02
N LEU A 568 -15.33 32.84 36.64
CA LEU A 568 -14.86 31.47 36.51
C LEU A 568 -15.90 30.48 37.06
N LYS A 569 -16.16 29.42 36.29
CA LYS A 569 -17.00 28.29 36.74
C LYS A 569 -16.27 27.48 37.81
N SER A 570 -17.01 26.79 38.67
CA SER A 570 -16.39 25.97 39.73
C SER A 570 -15.47 24.89 39.17
N CYS A 571 -14.26 24.81 39.70
CA CYS A 571 -13.30 23.75 39.36
C CYS A 571 -13.85 22.37 39.75
N ASP A 572 -14.63 22.29 40.83
CA ASP A 572 -15.22 21.04 41.31
C ASP A 572 -16.39 20.58 40.43
N GLU A 573 -17.18 21.49 39.87
CA GLU A 573 -18.26 21.13 38.92
C GLU A 573 -17.71 20.57 37.61
N GLU A 574 -16.63 21.17 37.08
CA GLU A 574 -15.98 20.66 35.87
C GLU A 574 -15.25 19.33 36.15
N MET A 575 -14.66 19.18 37.34
CA MET A 575 -14.10 17.90 37.80
C MET A 575 -15.18 16.81 37.85
N ASP A 576 -16.34 17.10 38.47
CA ASP A 576 -17.47 16.16 38.53
C ASP A 576 -17.97 15.78 37.13
N ARG A 577 -18.02 16.73 36.19
CA ARG A 577 -18.38 16.49 34.79
C ARG A 577 -17.39 15.52 34.12
N GLN A 578 -16.08 15.75 34.26
CA GLN A 578 -15.05 14.89 33.67
C GLN A 578 -15.03 13.49 34.32
N LEU A 579 -15.21 13.41 35.64
CA LEU A 579 -15.33 12.13 36.35
C LEU A 579 -16.59 11.36 35.96
N ALA A 580 -17.70 12.04 35.67
CA ALA A 580 -18.92 11.38 35.18
C ALA A 580 -18.70 10.75 33.80
N VAL A 581 -18.01 11.45 32.88
CA VAL A 581 -17.61 10.89 31.57
C VAL A 581 -16.66 9.72 31.76
N TYR A 582 -15.60 9.89 32.55
CA TYR A 582 -14.62 8.83 32.84
C TYR A 582 -15.29 7.57 33.40
N ARG A 583 -16.24 7.73 34.33
CA ARG A 583 -17.00 6.62 34.90
C ARG A 583 -17.87 5.95 33.85
N SER A 584 -18.57 6.71 33.02
CA SER A 584 -19.40 6.18 31.94
C SER A 584 -18.57 5.31 31.00
N ASP A 585 -17.40 5.80 30.58
CA ASP A 585 -16.49 5.08 29.69
C ASP A 585 -15.98 3.77 30.35
N LEU A 586 -15.65 3.82 31.65
CA LEU A 586 -15.26 2.63 32.42
C LEU A 586 -16.39 1.62 32.58
N ASP A 587 -17.60 2.07 32.88
CA ASP A 587 -18.78 1.20 33.04
C ASP A 587 -19.13 0.53 31.68
N GLU A 588 -19.02 1.25 30.57
CA GLU A 588 -19.21 0.70 29.21
C GLU A 588 -18.10 -0.29 28.81
N ALA A 589 -16.85 0.00 29.14
CA ALA A 589 -15.73 -0.91 28.92
C ALA A 589 -15.86 -2.19 29.76
N MET A 590 -16.26 -2.06 31.02
CA MET A 590 -16.55 -3.19 31.91
C MET A 590 -17.70 -4.03 31.34
N LEU A 591 -18.77 -3.38 30.90
CA LEU A 591 -19.93 -4.04 30.30
C LEU A 591 -19.53 -4.89 29.09
N THR A 592 -18.75 -4.30 28.18
CA THR A 592 -18.28 -4.98 26.98
C THR A 592 -17.35 -6.14 27.34
N THR A 593 -16.45 -5.93 28.30
CA THR A 593 -15.54 -6.97 28.79
C THR A 593 -16.29 -8.16 29.39
N VAL A 594 -17.32 -7.92 30.20
CA VAL A 594 -18.16 -8.98 30.76
C VAL A 594 -18.97 -9.71 29.69
N LYS A 595 -19.54 -8.99 28.71
CA LYS A 595 -20.24 -9.60 27.56
C LYS A 595 -19.32 -10.53 26.77
N MET A 596 -18.08 -10.10 26.50
CA MET A 596 -17.08 -10.92 25.82
C MET A 596 -16.73 -12.17 26.62
N ALA A 597 -16.53 -12.02 27.92
CA ALA A 597 -16.18 -13.11 28.80
C ALA A 597 -17.33 -14.16 28.85
N LEU A 598 -18.59 -13.71 28.90
CA LEU A 598 -19.77 -14.59 28.84
C LEU A 598 -19.89 -15.30 27.48
N ALA A 599 -19.61 -14.61 26.38
CA ALA A 599 -19.68 -15.18 25.03
C ALA A 599 -18.66 -16.31 24.79
N LEU A 600 -17.55 -16.34 25.53
CA LEU A 600 -16.53 -17.41 25.49
C LEU A 600 -16.91 -18.65 26.30
N MET A 601 -18.01 -18.61 27.06
CA MET A 601 -18.46 -19.75 27.85
C MET A 601 -18.89 -20.93 26.94
N PRO A 602 -18.64 -22.19 27.34
CA PRO A 602 -19.16 -23.35 26.60
C PRO A 602 -20.68 -23.27 26.41
N ASP A 603 -21.16 -23.65 25.23
CA ASP A 603 -22.56 -23.48 24.81
C ASP A 603 -23.57 -24.06 25.81
N THR A 604 -23.26 -25.21 26.40
CA THR A 604 -24.11 -25.85 27.42
C THR A 604 -24.25 -25.02 28.68
N ASP A 605 -23.15 -24.43 29.13
CA ASP A 605 -23.09 -23.65 30.37
C ASP A 605 -23.70 -22.26 30.12
N LEU A 606 -23.43 -21.65 28.97
CA LEU A 606 -24.03 -20.37 28.57
C LEU A 606 -25.55 -20.51 28.46
N HIS A 607 -26.04 -21.58 27.81
CA HIS A 607 -27.47 -21.87 27.73
C HIS A 607 -28.10 -21.98 29.11
N ALA A 608 -27.43 -22.64 30.06
CA ALA A 608 -27.93 -22.74 31.43
C ALA A 608 -27.99 -21.36 32.12
N PHE A 609 -26.96 -20.52 32.03
CA PHE A 609 -27.00 -19.18 32.62
C PHE A 609 -28.01 -18.24 31.95
N MET A 610 -28.24 -18.37 30.64
CA MET A 610 -29.26 -17.58 29.96
C MET A 610 -30.66 -17.89 30.49
N ASN A 611 -30.94 -19.16 30.84
CA ASN A 611 -32.28 -19.63 31.17
C ASN A 611 -32.55 -19.89 32.67
N ALA A 612 -31.51 -19.94 33.50
CA ALA A 612 -31.66 -20.19 34.93
C ALA A 612 -31.74 -18.90 35.75
N LYS A 613 -32.25 -19.02 36.98
CA LYS A 613 -32.00 -18.03 38.03
C LYS A 613 -30.52 -18.03 38.40
N ILE A 614 -29.87 -16.87 38.30
CA ILE A 614 -28.44 -16.72 38.56
C ILE A 614 -28.24 -16.10 39.94
N HIS A 615 -27.45 -16.74 40.78
CA HIS A 615 -26.99 -16.23 42.06
C HIS A 615 -25.58 -15.65 41.91
N PHE A 616 -25.36 -14.47 42.47
CA PHE A 616 -24.08 -13.80 42.52
C PHE A 616 -23.56 -13.80 43.95
N LEU A 617 -22.31 -14.22 44.14
CA LEU A 617 -21.62 -14.20 45.43
C LEU A 617 -20.35 -13.36 45.36
N THR A 618 -20.03 -12.73 46.48
CA THR A 618 -18.84 -11.88 46.62
C THR A 618 -17.83 -12.51 47.55
N VAL A 619 -16.54 -12.34 47.27
CA VAL A 619 -15.44 -12.88 48.07
C VAL A 619 -14.71 -11.75 48.78
N ARG A 620 -14.36 -11.92 50.05
CA ARG A 620 -13.65 -10.89 50.85
C ARG A 620 -12.63 -11.46 51.82
N GLY A 621 -11.65 -10.63 52.18
CA GLY A 621 -10.72 -10.88 53.29
C GLY A 621 -11.34 -10.53 54.66
N SER A 622 -10.50 -10.54 55.70
CA SER A 622 -10.90 -10.03 57.02
C SER A 622 -11.17 -8.53 56.97
N ALA A 623 -12.26 -8.08 57.59
CA ALA A 623 -12.70 -6.69 57.63
C ALA A 623 -12.64 -6.08 59.05
N ILE A 624 -11.94 -6.76 59.96
CA ILE A 624 -11.76 -6.34 61.35
C ILE A 624 -10.71 -5.25 61.40
N TYR A 625 -11.04 -4.11 62.02
CA TYR A 625 -10.12 -3.01 62.24
C TYR A 625 -10.09 -2.62 63.73
N THR A 626 -8.98 -2.06 64.17
CA THR A 626 -8.79 -1.62 65.55
C THR A 626 -9.11 -0.13 65.67
N VAL A 627 -10.00 0.21 66.59
CA VAL A 627 -10.28 1.59 67.02
C VAL A 627 -9.66 1.80 68.39
N THR A 628 -8.69 2.69 68.46
CA THR A 628 -8.10 3.13 69.72
C THR A 628 -8.97 4.21 70.34
N LYS A 629 -9.49 3.98 71.54
CA LYS A 629 -10.21 5.00 72.33
C LYS A 629 -9.43 5.33 73.59
N ARG A 630 -9.30 6.61 73.90
CA ARG A 630 -8.84 7.06 75.22
C ARG A 630 -9.85 6.66 76.28
N ILE A 631 -9.40 5.95 77.29
CA ILE A 631 -10.21 5.62 78.45
C ILE A 631 -9.53 6.24 79.67
N GLY A 632 -9.82 7.51 79.93
CA GLY A 632 -9.41 8.22 81.15
C GLY A 632 -7.90 8.30 81.37
N GLY A 633 -7.29 9.45 81.09
CA GLY A 633 -5.85 9.68 81.25
C GLY A 633 -5.03 9.28 80.01
N PRO A 634 -3.70 9.15 80.10
CA PRO A 634 -2.80 8.93 78.96
C PRO A 634 -2.85 7.49 78.40
N LEU A 635 -3.87 6.70 78.77
CA LEU A 635 -4.02 5.30 78.38
C LEU A 635 -5.01 5.16 77.22
N ASP A 636 -4.49 4.60 76.15
CA ASP A 636 -5.22 4.24 74.94
C ASP A 636 -5.60 2.75 75.00
N LYS A 637 -6.87 2.43 74.70
CA LYS A 637 -7.33 1.04 74.61
C LYS A 637 -7.87 0.73 73.22
N ASP A 638 -7.38 -0.37 72.68
CA ASP A 638 -7.73 -0.87 71.36
C ASP A 638 -8.99 -1.74 71.40
N PHE A 639 -9.95 -1.42 70.53
CA PHE A 639 -11.18 -2.18 70.32
C PHE A 639 -11.23 -2.71 68.90
N GLN A 640 -11.46 -4.01 68.73
CA GLN A 640 -11.75 -4.58 67.42
C GLN A 640 -13.20 -4.28 67.04
N ASN A 641 -13.39 -3.77 65.83
CA ASN A 641 -14.70 -3.51 65.23
C ASN A 641 -14.77 -4.10 63.82
N GLU A 642 -15.97 -4.52 63.43
CA GLU A 642 -16.31 -4.88 62.06
C GLU A 642 -17.71 -4.28 61.77
N THR A 643 -17.83 -3.51 60.69
CA THR A 643 -19.08 -2.84 60.29
C THR A 643 -19.48 -3.28 58.88
N LEU A 644 -20.71 -2.97 58.44
CA LEU A 644 -21.09 -3.19 57.04
C LEU A 644 -20.15 -2.45 56.09
N GLN A 645 -19.82 -1.19 56.41
CA GLN A 645 -18.87 -0.39 55.66
C GLN A 645 -17.47 -1.03 55.57
N SER A 646 -16.93 -1.57 56.67
CA SER A 646 -15.62 -2.24 56.63
C SER A 646 -15.66 -3.56 55.85
N ARG A 647 -16.78 -4.30 55.90
CA ARG A 647 -17.00 -5.50 55.06
C ARG A 647 -17.12 -5.18 53.58
N ASP A 648 -17.84 -4.11 53.22
CA ASP A 648 -17.95 -3.63 51.85
C ASP A 648 -16.58 -3.20 51.32
N ALA A 649 -15.78 -2.49 52.13
CA ALA A 649 -14.41 -2.10 51.81
C ALA A 649 -13.47 -3.30 51.60
N ALA A 650 -13.59 -4.35 52.42
CA ALA A 650 -12.79 -5.58 52.29
C ALA A 650 -13.29 -6.53 51.18
N THR A 651 -14.45 -6.25 50.58
CA THR A 651 -15.02 -7.08 49.51
C THR A 651 -14.23 -6.91 48.23
N GLY A 652 -13.80 -8.04 47.65
CA GLY A 652 -13.08 -8.06 46.39
C GLY A 652 -13.86 -7.39 45.27
N ARG A 653 -13.22 -6.42 44.62
CA ARG A 653 -13.80 -5.57 43.57
C ARG A 653 -13.56 -6.11 42.16
N PHE A 654 -12.57 -6.98 42.01
CA PHE A 654 -12.09 -7.46 40.71
C PHE A 654 -12.71 -8.79 40.28
N GLY A 655 -13.59 -9.37 41.09
CA GLY A 655 -14.29 -10.59 40.71
C GLY A 655 -15.58 -10.85 41.45
N VAL A 656 -16.42 -11.70 40.85
CA VAL A 656 -17.71 -12.14 41.35
C VAL A 656 -17.85 -13.63 41.04
N VAL A 657 -18.50 -14.38 41.93
CA VAL A 657 -18.86 -15.78 41.69
C VAL A 657 -20.27 -15.82 41.13
N MET A 658 -20.45 -16.46 39.99
CA MET A 658 -21.73 -16.76 39.36
C MET A 658 -22.11 -18.22 39.64
N PHE A 659 -23.34 -18.43 40.10
CA PHE A 659 -23.85 -19.74 40.45
C PHE A 659 -25.25 -19.93 39.88
N ALA A 660 -25.48 -21.03 39.19
CA ALA A 660 -26.81 -21.41 38.71
C ALA A 660 -27.05 -22.91 38.90
N THR A 661 -28.31 -23.28 39.08
CA THR A 661 -28.77 -24.66 39.03
C THR A 661 -29.71 -24.80 37.85
N TYR A 662 -29.40 -25.71 36.92
CA TYR A 662 -30.20 -25.94 35.72
C TYR A 662 -30.26 -27.43 35.43
N ASN A 663 -31.47 -27.99 35.23
CA ASN A 663 -31.68 -29.44 35.02
C ASN A 663 -30.96 -30.34 36.05
N ASN A 664 -31.01 -29.96 37.34
CA ASN A 664 -30.31 -30.61 38.47
C ASN A 664 -28.77 -30.59 38.40
N ALA A 665 -28.16 -29.94 37.41
CA ALA A 665 -26.73 -29.68 37.38
C ALA A 665 -26.39 -28.36 38.07
N VAL A 666 -25.32 -28.37 38.87
CA VAL A 666 -24.76 -27.18 39.51
C VAL A 666 -23.68 -26.62 38.60
N ILE A 667 -23.77 -25.33 38.30
CA ILE A 667 -22.82 -24.64 37.43
C ILE A 667 -22.30 -23.43 38.20
N CYS A 668 -20.99 -23.42 38.46
CA CYS A 668 -20.33 -22.37 39.22
C CYS A 668 -19.12 -21.83 38.45
N TYR A 669 -19.08 -20.51 38.30
CA TYR A 669 -18.03 -19.80 37.61
C TYR A 669 -17.51 -18.63 38.45
N GLU A 670 -16.20 -18.42 38.39
CA GLU A 670 -15.55 -17.21 38.86
C GLU A 670 -15.38 -16.27 37.67
N LEU A 671 -15.93 -15.06 37.77
CA LEU A 671 -15.76 -13.98 36.80
C LEU A 671 -14.82 -12.94 37.37
N PHE A 672 -13.69 -12.70 36.70
CA PHE A 672 -12.76 -11.63 37.03
C PHE A 672 -12.96 -10.44 36.10
N THR A 673 -13.69 -9.42 36.56
CA THR A 673 -14.24 -8.34 35.75
C THR A 673 -13.17 -7.43 35.14
N SER A 674 -12.07 -7.16 35.86
CA SER A 674 -10.94 -6.36 35.35
C SER A 674 -10.09 -7.05 34.29
N ARG A 675 -10.16 -8.38 34.22
CA ARG A 675 -9.37 -9.20 33.30
C ARG A 675 -10.19 -9.82 32.18
N GLY A 676 -11.53 -9.72 32.25
CA GLY A 676 -12.43 -10.41 31.34
C GLY A 676 -12.24 -11.92 31.33
N GLU A 677 -11.93 -12.51 32.49
CA GLU A 677 -11.62 -13.94 32.63
C GLU A 677 -12.77 -14.67 33.32
N PHE A 678 -13.19 -15.80 32.75
CA PHE A 678 -14.10 -16.76 33.38
C PHE A 678 -13.37 -18.05 33.69
N ARG A 679 -13.62 -18.59 34.89
CA ARG A 679 -13.12 -19.90 35.30
C ARG A 679 -14.25 -20.73 35.89
N LYS A 680 -14.52 -21.91 35.32
CA LYS A 680 -15.41 -22.88 35.94
C LYS A 680 -14.77 -23.41 37.22
N ASN A 681 -15.53 -23.46 38.30
CA ASN A 681 -15.05 -23.95 39.60
C ASN A 681 -16.11 -24.83 40.27
N ASP A 682 -16.10 -26.10 39.88
CA ASP A 682 -17.06 -27.09 40.38
C ASP A 682 -16.88 -27.33 41.89
N ALA A 683 -15.64 -27.33 42.39
CA ALA A 683 -15.34 -27.48 43.82
C ALA A 683 -15.93 -26.35 44.68
N LEU A 684 -15.90 -25.12 44.18
CA LEU A 684 -16.56 -23.98 44.82
C LEU A 684 -18.09 -24.13 44.76
N GLY A 685 -18.64 -24.59 43.64
CA GLY A 685 -20.07 -24.89 43.48
C GLY A 685 -20.58 -25.91 44.49
N GLU A 686 -19.87 -27.02 44.66
CA GLU A 686 -20.19 -28.06 45.66
C GLU A 686 -20.15 -27.50 47.09
N LEU A 687 -19.13 -26.67 47.40
CA LEU A 687 -19.00 -26.03 48.70
C LEU A 687 -20.18 -25.08 48.99
N ILE A 688 -20.61 -24.28 48.01
CA ILE A 688 -21.76 -23.37 48.12
C ILE A 688 -23.04 -24.14 48.46
N VAL A 689 -23.27 -25.28 47.81
CA VAL A 689 -24.44 -26.13 48.08
C VAL A 689 -24.34 -26.75 49.47
N ARG A 690 -23.19 -27.34 49.81
CA ARG A 690 -22.95 -28.00 51.11
C ARG A 690 -23.13 -27.04 52.29
N GLN A 691 -22.62 -25.82 52.18
CA GLN A 691 -22.69 -24.80 53.23
C GLN A 691 -24.01 -24.02 53.24
N ARG A 692 -24.92 -24.29 52.29
CA ARG A 692 -26.19 -23.56 52.12
C ARG A 692 -25.98 -22.05 52.02
N THR A 693 -24.89 -21.62 51.38
CA THR A 693 -24.49 -20.20 51.30
C THR A 693 -25.59 -19.34 50.66
N LEU A 694 -26.38 -19.90 49.73
CA LEU A 694 -27.51 -19.22 49.10
C LEU A 694 -28.69 -18.93 50.05
N GLN A 695 -28.78 -19.62 51.19
CA GLN A 695 -29.79 -19.36 52.22
C GLN A 695 -29.42 -18.17 53.11
N GLN A 696 -28.18 -17.69 53.04
CA GLN A 696 -27.78 -16.44 53.69
C GLN A 696 -28.59 -15.29 53.08
N ARG A 697 -28.95 -14.31 53.90
CA ARG A 697 -29.67 -13.12 53.45
C ARG A 697 -28.82 -12.36 52.41
N SER A 698 -29.45 -12.05 51.27
CA SER A 698 -28.85 -11.25 50.19
C SER A 698 -28.31 -9.91 50.71
N ARG A 699 -27.11 -9.52 50.29
CA ARG A 699 -26.55 -8.20 50.59
C ARG A 699 -27.34 -7.07 49.93
N MET A 700 -27.98 -7.31 48.78
CA MET A 700 -28.85 -6.31 48.14
C MET A 700 -30.12 -5.97 48.94
N SER A 701 -30.48 -6.75 49.98
CA SER A 701 -31.70 -6.54 50.78
C SER A 701 -31.45 -6.09 52.24
N ARG A 702 -30.26 -5.54 52.54
CA ARG A 702 -29.89 -5.03 53.89
C ARG A 702 -30.26 -3.54 54.09
N PRO A 703 -30.58 -3.12 55.33
CA PRO A 703 -31.00 -1.76 55.66
C PRO A 703 -29.85 -0.74 55.66
N ALA A 704 -30.20 0.56 55.70
CA ALA A 704 -29.33 1.70 55.39
C ALA A 704 -28.23 2.06 56.42
N ASP A 705 -28.23 1.50 57.63
CA ASP A 705 -27.18 1.80 58.63
C ASP A 705 -25.92 0.96 58.40
N LEU A 706 -24.96 1.56 57.68
CA LEU A 706 -23.68 0.95 57.30
C LEU A 706 -22.64 0.92 58.44
N THR A 707 -22.92 1.60 59.56
CA THR A 707 -21.93 1.88 60.61
C THR A 707 -22.11 1.03 61.87
N SER A 708 -23.25 0.35 61.99
CA SER A 708 -23.53 -0.57 63.11
C SER A 708 -22.50 -1.71 63.20
N GLN A 709 -22.16 -2.08 64.43
CA GLN A 709 -21.24 -3.18 64.71
C GLN A 709 -21.90 -4.51 64.38
N LEU A 710 -21.17 -5.35 63.65
CA LEU A 710 -21.60 -6.69 63.28
C LEU A 710 -20.88 -7.76 64.11
N PRO A 711 -21.50 -8.95 64.29
CA PRO A 711 -20.83 -10.08 64.91
C PRO A 711 -19.67 -10.58 64.05
N PHE A 712 -18.52 -10.86 64.69
CA PHE A 712 -17.33 -11.38 64.03
C PHE A 712 -17.59 -12.76 63.40
N THR A 713 -17.05 -12.98 62.21
CA THR A 713 -17.13 -14.26 61.50
C THR A 713 -15.72 -14.84 61.32
N SER A 714 -15.56 -16.15 61.40
CA SER A 714 -14.26 -16.82 61.21
C SER A 714 -13.97 -17.06 59.74
N LEU A 715 -12.74 -16.78 59.30
CA LEU A 715 -12.28 -17.06 57.93
C LEU A 715 -12.45 -18.55 57.59
N GLN A 716 -12.82 -18.84 56.35
CA GLN A 716 -13.01 -20.19 55.85
C GLN A 716 -11.98 -20.51 54.76
N LEU A 717 -11.56 -21.77 54.69
CA LEU A 717 -10.73 -22.24 53.59
C LEU A 717 -11.61 -22.47 52.36
N LEU A 718 -11.49 -21.61 51.35
CA LEU A 718 -12.27 -21.67 50.11
C LEU A 718 -11.39 -22.16 48.94
N PRO A 719 -11.90 -22.99 48.01
CA PRO A 719 -11.18 -23.50 46.85
C PRO A 719 -11.06 -22.43 45.75
N LEU A 720 -10.48 -21.29 46.09
CA LEU A 720 -10.26 -20.14 45.22
C LEU A 720 -9.01 -19.38 45.66
N ASN A 721 -8.57 -18.41 44.85
CA ASN A 721 -7.51 -17.48 45.23
C ASN A 721 -8.11 -16.11 45.58
N VAL A 722 -8.09 -15.75 46.87
CA VAL A 722 -8.70 -14.49 47.35
C VAL A 722 -8.03 -13.24 46.77
N LYS A 723 -6.75 -13.33 46.37
CA LYS A 723 -6.03 -12.21 45.77
C LYS A 723 -6.58 -11.86 44.39
N CYS A 724 -7.10 -12.81 43.62
CA CYS A 724 -7.74 -12.53 42.33
C CYS A 724 -8.95 -11.59 42.49
N TYR A 725 -9.70 -11.73 43.58
CA TYR A 725 -10.87 -10.89 43.89
C TYR A 725 -10.49 -9.53 44.48
N THR A 726 -9.50 -9.51 45.37
CA THR A 726 -9.16 -8.33 46.20
C THR A 726 -8.07 -7.45 45.60
N HIS A 727 -7.13 -8.02 44.86
CA HIS A 727 -5.95 -7.33 44.31
C HIS A 727 -5.90 -7.38 42.77
N GLY A 728 -6.82 -8.09 42.10
CA GLY A 728 -6.89 -8.15 40.64
C GLY A 728 -5.75 -8.93 39.97
N VAL A 729 -4.99 -9.71 40.74
CA VAL A 729 -3.86 -10.50 40.23
C VAL A 729 -4.32 -11.67 39.36
N ALA A 730 -3.45 -12.10 38.44
CA ALA A 730 -3.70 -13.28 37.61
C ALA A 730 -3.86 -14.55 38.49
N PRO A 731 -4.69 -15.51 38.07
CA PRO A 731 -4.81 -16.80 38.76
C PRO A 731 -3.47 -17.55 38.79
N ASP A 732 -2.93 -17.75 39.99
CA ASP A 732 -1.76 -18.59 40.21
C ASP A 732 -2.18 -20.05 40.42
N ALA A 733 -1.76 -20.93 39.50
CA ALA A 733 -2.08 -22.36 39.56
C ALA A 733 -1.48 -23.07 40.79
N SER A 734 -0.46 -22.49 41.44
CA SER A 734 0.10 -23.00 42.69
C SER A 734 -0.82 -22.77 43.91
N ILE A 735 -1.79 -21.84 43.79
CA ILE A 735 -2.73 -21.49 44.85
C ILE A 735 -4.10 -22.10 44.54
N SER A 736 -4.40 -23.23 45.17
CA SER A 736 -5.68 -23.93 45.01
C SER A 736 -6.78 -23.48 45.99
N SER A 737 -6.38 -22.93 47.16
CA SER A 737 -7.30 -22.48 48.20
C SER A 737 -6.79 -21.25 48.93
N SER A 738 -7.70 -20.47 49.53
CA SER A 738 -7.39 -19.27 50.31
C SER A 738 -8.32 -19.12 51.51
N MET A 739 -7.80 -18.56 52.60
CA MET A 739 -8.62 -18.15 53.74
C MET A 739 -9.40 -16.88 53.38
N ALA A 740 -10.72 -16.99 53.27
CA ALA A 740 -11.60 -15.90 52.83
C ALA A 740 -13.04 -16.12 53.32
N PHE A 741 -13.90 -15.15 53.01
CA PHE A 741 -15.35 -15.27 53.15
C PHE A 741 -16.00 -15.25 51.76
N ILE A 742 -17.09 -16.01 51.62
CA ILE A 742 -17.99 -15.95 50.48
C ILE A 742 -19.39 -15.59 50.98
N ASP A 743 -19.90 -14.45 50.53
CA ASP A 743 -21.18 -13.91 50.97
C ASP A 743 -22.18 -13.90 49.79
N ASN A 744 -23.42 -14.30 50.05
CA ASN A 744 -24.52 -14.18 49.08
C ASN A 744 -24.81 -12.70 48.79
N PHE A 745 -24.54 -12.27 47.55
CA PHE A 745 -24.68 -10.86 47.17
C PHE A 745 -26.09 -10.56 46.68
N GLY A 746 -26.53 -11.26 45.64
CA GLY A 746 -27.80 -10.98 44.96
C GLY A 746 -28.16 -12.07 43.96
N ALA A 747 -29.34 -11.99 43.35
CA ALA A 747 -29.77 -12.93 42.32
C ALA A 747 -30.49 -12.20 41.17
N LEU A 748 -30.24 -12.67 39.95
CA LEU A 748 -30.96 -12.28 38.74
C LEU A 748 -32.02 -13.36 38.45
N PRO A 749 -33.30 -12.99 38.31
CA PRO A 749 -34.36 -13.95 38.00
C PRO A 749 -34.18 -14.58 36.61
N GLU A 750 -34.81 -15.73 36.43
CA GLU A 750 -34.93 -16.39 35.12
C GLU A 750 -35.67 -15.47 34.11
N PRO A 751 -35.32 -15.54 32.82
CA PRO A 751 -36.01 -14.76 31.79
C PRO A 751 -37.44 -15.30 31.57
N GLN A 752 -38.32 -14.45 31.03
CA GLN A 752 -39.70 -14.86 30.71
C GLN A 752 -39.79 -15.77 29.48
N THR A 753 -38.76 -15.80 28.65
CA THR A 753 -38.71 -16.60 27.42
C THR A 753 -37.41 -17.39 27.39
N THR A 754 -37.50 -18.67 27.04
CA THR A 754 -36.32 -19.52 26.88
C THR A 754 -35.48 -19.03 25.71
N ALA A 755 -34.18 -18.88 25.92
CA ALA A 755 -33.22 -18.43 24.94
C ALA A 755 -32.22 -19.54 24.58
N ASN A 756 -31.76 -19.55 23.32
CA ASN A 756 -30.69 -20.43 22.88
C ASN A 756 -29.46 -19.60 22.52
N PRO A 757 -28.25 -19.98 22.98
CA PRO A 757 -27.04 -19.28 22.58
C PRO A 757 -26.91 -19.25 21.05
N LYS A 758 -26.64 -18.07 20.51
CA LYS A 758 -26.35 -17.92 19.08
C LYS A 758 -24.99 -18.54 18.74
N MET A 759 -24.83 -18.94 17.48
CA MET A 759 -23.58 -19.51 16.97
C MET A 759 -22.56 -18.40 16.72
N GLY A 760 -21.34 -18.57 17.25
CA GLY A 760 -20.22 -17.64 17.07
C GLY A 760 -20.17 -16.47 18.05
N PHE A 761 -18.95 -16.08 18.40
CA PHE A 761 -18.59 -15.06 19.38
C PHE A 761 -19.27 -13.71 19.14
N TYR A 762 -19.25 -13.22 17.90
CA TYR A 762 -19.86 -11.94 17.54
C TYR A 762 -21.36 -11.92 17.86
N GLN A 763 -22.08 -12.99 17.50
CA GLN A 763 -23.52 -13.07 17.72
C GLN A 763 -23.85 -13.19 19.21
N ARG A 764 -23.04 -13.92 19.98
CA ARG A 764 -23.19 -14.06 21.45
C ARG A 764 -22.97 -12.76 22.21
N ILE A 765 -21.96 -11.96 21.83
CA ILE A 765 -21.72 -10.66 22.48
C ILE A 765 -22.89 -9.71 22.30
N ASN A 766 -23.53 -9.76 21.13
CA ASN A 766 -24.66 -8.92 20.79
C ASN A 766 -26.01 -9.57 21.17
N ASP A 767 -25.98 -10.65 21.96
CA ASP A 767 -27.19 -11.32 22.42
C ASP A 767 -27.84 -10.57 23.59
N PRO A 768 -29.16 -10.28 23.54
CA PRO A 768 -29.86 -9.57 24.61
C PRO A 768 -29.76 -10.26 25.99
N ASP A 769 -29.73 -11.59 26.05
CA ASP A 769 -29.66 -12.31 27.33
C ASP A 769 -28.26 -12.26 27.93
N VAL A 770 -27.22 -12.26 27.09
CA VAL A 770 -25.84 -11.98 27.52
C VAL A 770 -25.72 -10.55 28.04
N ALA A 771 -26.35 -9.60 27.35
CA ALA A 771 -26.39 -8.21 27.80
C ALA A 771 -27.09 -8.04 29.15
N ARG A 772 -28.24 -8.70 29.36
CA ARG A 772 -28.99 -8.70 30.62
C ARG A 772 -28.12 -9.12 31.82
N ILE A 773 -27.34 -10.19 31.67
CA ILE A 773 -26.44 -10.68 32.73
C ILE A 773 -25.32 -9.66 32.99
N ALA A 774 -24.69 -9.14 31.93
CA ALA A 774 -23.59 -8.19 32.05
C ALA A 774 -24.04 -6.85 32.67
N GLU A 775 -25.19 -6.33 32.25
CA GLU A 775 -25.81 -5.11 32.78
C GLU A 775 -26.12 -5.25 34.28
N PHE A 776 -26.62 -6.41 34.70
CA PHE A 776 -26.83 -6.67 36.12
C PHE A 776 -25.52 -6.60 36.93
N ILE A 777 -24.43 -7.17 36.41
CA ILE A 777 -23.12 -7.14 37.08
C ILE A 777 -22.59 -5.70 37.17
N VAL A 778 -22.57 -4.96 36.07
CA VAL A 778 -22.03 -3.59 36.04
C VAL A 778 -22.85 -2.65 36.92
N ALA A 779 -24.19 -2.74 36.88
CA ALA A 779 -25.06 -1.88 37.67
C ALA A 779 -24.90 -2.07 39.19
N HIS A 780 -24.59 -3.28 39.65
CA HIS A 780 -24.52 -3.60 41.08
C HIS A 780 -23.09 -3.79 41.61
N ARG A 781 -22.10 -4.00 40.73
CA ARG A 781 -20.69 -4.22 41.06
C ARG A 781 -19.74 -3.44 40.11
N PRO A 782 -19.87 -2.11 39.99
CA PRO A 782 -18.92 -1.32 39.20
C PRO A 782 -17.53 -1.31 39.85
N PHE A 783 -16.48 -0.99 39.09
CA PHE A 783 -15.12 -0.89 39.62
C PHE A 783 -14.99 0.17 40.73
N LEU A 784 -15.56 1.35 40.49
CA LEU A 784 -15.57 2.49 41.39
C LEU A 784 -16.91 3.22 41.28
N ASN A 785 -17.43 3.71 42.40
CA ASN A 785 -18.61 4.58 42.38
C ASN A 785 -18.19 6.07 42.33
N ALA A 786 -19.14 6.96 42.01
CA ALA A 786 -18.86 8.40 41.87
C ALA A 786 -18.20 9.03 43.10
N ARG A 787 -18.60 8.61 44.30
CA ARG A 787 -18.01 9.11 45.55
C ARG A 787 -16.56 8.68 45.68
N GLU A 788 -16.26 7.41 45.41
CA GLU A 788 -14.90 6.88 45.45
C GLU A 788 -13.98 7.52 44.40
N LEU A 789 -14.48 7.74 43.19
CA LEU A 789 -13.74 8.44 42.13
C LEU A 789 -13.40 9.88 42.51
N ARG A 790 -14.34 10.60 43.13
CA ARG A 790 -14.10 11.97 43.58
C ARG A 790 -13.01 12.04 44.64
N GLU A 791 -13.05 11.14 45.61
CA GLU A 791 -12.05 11.09 46.69
C GLU A 791 -10.67 10.63 46.18
N LEU A 792 -10.62 9.83 45.10
CA LEU A 792 -9.38 9.37 44.48
C LEU A 792 -8.56 10.52 43.86
N VAL A 793 -9.22 11.48 43.22
CA VAL A 793 -8.57 12.58 42.50
C VAL A 793 -8.45 13.87 43.33
N ARG A 794 -9.08 13.91 44.51
CA ARG A 794 -9.11 15.09 45.37
C ARG A 794 -7.82 15.18 46.19
N VAL A 795 -6.79 15.79 45.60
CA VAL A 795 -5.62 16.27 46.34
C VAL A 795 -5.98 17.59 47.02
N PRO A 796 -5.93 17.69 48.37
CA PRO A 796 -6.29 18.90 49.08
C PRO A 796 -5.22 19.98 48.86
N THR A 797 -5.66 21.22 48.61
CA THR A 797 -4.76 22.38 48.51
C THR A 797 -4.17 22.74 49.87
N PRO A 798 -3.05 23.49 49.93
CA PRO A 798 -2.50 23.98 51.20
C PRO A 798 -3.52 24.79 52.04
N LEU A 799 -4.43 25.51 51.40
CA LEU A 799 -5.50 26.27 52.05
C LEU A 799 -6.55 25.32 52.68
N GLU A 800 -6.99 24.30 51.95
CA GLU A 800 -7.92 23.27 52.45
C GLU A 800 -7.29 22.45 53.61
N LEU A 801 -6.00 22.10 53.53
CA LEU A 801 -5.27 21.43 54.61
C LEU A 801 -5.21 22.27 55.89
N SER A 802 -5.09 23.60 55.77
CA SER A 802 -5.08 24.51 56.91
C SER A 802 -6.45 24.71 57.58
N ARG A 803 -7.54 24.29 56.94
CA ARG A 803 -8.93 24.42 57.41
C ARG A 803 -9.45 23.17 58.18
N GLU A 804 -8.55 22.31 58.69
CA GLU A 804 -8.84 21.05 59.42
C GLU A 804 -9.61 19.95 58.64
N GLU A 805 -10.07 20.20 57.40
CA GLU A 805 -10.86 19.24 56.60
C GLU A 805 -10.03 18.07 56.04
N GLY A 806 -8.70 18.17 55.98
CA GLY A 806 -7.83 17.21 55.30
C GLY A 806 -7.56 15.89 56.03
N GLU A 807 -7.31 15.88 57.35
CA GLU A 807 -6.79 14.68 58.03
C GLU A 807 -7.81 13.55 58.20
N ARG A 808 -9.11 13.84 58.27
CA ARG A 808 -10.15 12.82 58.50
C ARG A 808 -10.48 11.96 57.29
N LEU A 809 -10.22 12.43 56.08
CA LEU A 809 -10.55 11.73 54.82
C LEU A 809 -9.39 10.86 54.30
N ILE A 810 -8.15 11.22 54.62
CA ILE A 810 -6.93 10.65 54.03
C ILE A 810 -6.67 9.19 54.51
N THR A 811 -6.87 8.87 55.78
CA THR A 811 -6.50 7.55 56.34
C THR A 811 -7.46 6.42 55.96
N TYR A 812 -8.75 6.72 55.74
CA TYR A 812 -9.76 5.73 55.35
C TYR A 812 -9.63 5.31 53.87
N PHE A 813 -9.35 6.27 52.98
CA PHE A 813 -9.24 6.00 51.54
C PHE A 813 -7.87 5.48 51.10
N ILE A 814 -6.77 5.87 51.77
CA ILE A 814 -5.42 5.37 51.45
C ILE A 814 -5.40 3.83 51.46
N ASN A 815 -5.98 3.17 52.47
CA ASN A 815 -5.99 1.70 52.57
C ASN A 815 -6.90 1.00 51.54
N LEU A 816 -7.93 1.69 51.03
CA LEU A 816 -8.86 1.17 50.01
C LEU A 816 -8.29 1.26 48.58
N VAL A 817 -7.36 2.21 48.38
CA VAL A 817 -6.86 2.65 47.07
C VAL A 817 -5.39 2.26 46.82
N VAL A 818 -4.66 1.75 47.82
CA VAL A 818 -3.21 1.42 47.73
C VAL A 818 -2.79 0.75 46.40
N PRO A 819 -3.52 -0.23 45.82
CA PRO A 819 -3.15 -0.81 44.53
C PRO A 819 -3.25 0.20 43.36
N PHE A 820 -4.27 1.05 43.32
CA PHE A 820 -4.43 2.07 42.27
C PHE A 820 -3.50 3.28 42.47
N LYS A 821 -3.34 3.74 43.71
CA LYS A 821 -2.49 4.91 44.04
C LYS A 821 -1.04 4.69 43.63
N LYS A 822 -0.46 3.53 44.00
CA LYS A 822 0.94 3.21 43.70
C LYS A 822 1.20 3.09 42.20
N CYS A 823 0.29 2.45 41.46
CA CYS A 823 0.40 2.34 40.00
C CYS A 823 0.20 3.69 39.27
N ILE A 824 -0.62 4.60 39.79
CA ILE A 824 -0.74 5.97 39.26
C ILE A 824 0.51 6.81 39.58
N GLU A 825 1.04 6.72 40.80
CA GLU A 825 2.27 7.40 41.24
C GLU A 825 3.49 6.96 40.41
N ASP A 826 3.61 5.66 40.09
CA ASP A 826 4.69 5.13 39.27
C ASP A 826 4.60 5.62 37.80
N ILE A 827 3.39 5.69 37.22
CA ILE A 827 3.14 6.25 35.86
C ILE A 827 3.39 7.77 35.79
N THR A 828 3.06 8.51 36.85
CA THR A 828 3.19 9.98 36.89
C THR A 828 4.58 10.47 37.34
N SER A 829 5.46 9.57 37.80
CA SER A 829 6.80 9.89 38.30
C SER A 829 7.81 10.32 37.22
N GLY A 830 7.61 9.95 35.95
CA GLY A 830 8.51 10.30 34.84
C GLY A 830 9.89 9.63 34.83
N GLU A 831 10.21 8.78 35.82
CA GLU A 831 11.43 7.96 35.86
C GLU A 831 11.26 6.71 34.99
N HIS A 832 12.12 6.54 33.97
CA HIS A 832 11.97 5.49 32.94
C HIS A 832 11.82 4.07 33.53
N ASP A 833 12.59 3.71 34.55
CA ASP A 833 12.54 2.38 35.18
C ASP A 833 11.27 2.16 36.04
N LYS A 834 10.72 3.21 36.68
CA LYS A 834 9.50 3.11 37.49
C LYS A 834 8.22 3.22 36.66
N VAL A 835 8.26 3.95 35.56
CA VAL A 835 7.17 4.01 34.57
C VAL A 835 7.04 2.64 33.90
N VAL A 836 8.15 1.96 33.57
CA VAL A 836 8.15 0.61 33.00
C VAL A 836 7.58 -0.42 34.00
N ASP A 837 8.02 -0.43 35.26
CA ASP A 837 7.48 -1.37 36.28
C ASP A 837 6.02 -1.04 36.70
N GLY A 838 5.64 0.23 36.78
CA GLY A 838 4.28 0.69 37.08
C GLY A 838 3.25 0.34 36.00
N ILE A 839 3.71 0.24 34.74
CA ILE A 839 2.91 -0.24 33.60
C ILE A 839 2.61 -1.75 33.70
N TYR A 840 3.36 -2.56 34.46
CA TYR A 840 3.08 -3.99 34.60
C TYR A 840 2.21 -4.33 35.85
N GLY A 841 2.28 -3.53 36.93
CA GLY A 841 1.89 -4.00 38.27
C GLY A 841 0.41 -4.22 38.67
N CYS A 842 -0.59 -3.42 38.22
CA CYS A 842 -1.91 -3.42 38.92
C CYS A 842 -3.19 -3.60 38.08
N LEU A 843 -3.12 -3.55 36.76
CA LEU A 843 -4.30 -3.76 35.88
C LEU A 843 -3.88 -4.22 34.48
N MET A 844 -2.70 -3.78 34.03
CA MET A 844 -2.19 -4.02 32.68
C MET A 844 -1.62 -5.42 32.44
N ASP A 845 -1.25 -6.18 33.47
CA ASP A 845 -0.92 -7.61 33.34
C ASP A 845 -2.13 -8.49 32.90
N GLY A 846 -3.35 -7.93 32.89
CA GLY A 846 -4.54 -8.57 32.34
C GLY A 846 -4.95 -8.08 30.94
N ILE A 847 -4.65 -6.83 30.59
CA ILE A 847 -5.13 -6.17 29.35
C ILE A 847 -4.03 -6.00 28.30
N GLY A 848 -2.75 -6.06 28.67
CA GLY A 848 -1.60 -6.30 27.80
C GLY A 848 -1.53 -5.53 26.47
N LEU A 849 -0.64 -4.53 26.45
CA LEU A 849 0.12 -4.03 25.29
C LEU A 849 -0.50 -2.88 24.45
N VAL A 850 -0.25 -1.65 24.90
CA VAL A 850 -0.25 -0.45 24.05
C VAL A 850 1.16 0.15 24.10
N GLY A 851 2.07 -0.44 23.32
CA GLY A 851 3.37 0.16 22.99
C GLY A 851 4.58 -0.46 23.66
N THR A 852 5.22 -1.41 22.97
CA THR A 852 6.69 -1.50 22.82
C THR A 852 7.03 -2.45 21.66
N VAL A 853 7.88 -1.96 20.77
CA VAL A 853 8.64 -2.76 19.79
C VAL A 853 9.86 -3.32 20.54
N ALA A 854 10.29 -4.54 20.19
CA ALA A 854 11.44 -5.32 20.71
C ALA A 854 11.14 -6.33 21.85
N GLY A 855 11.67 -7.54 21.68
CA GLY A 855 11.14 -8.78 22.27
C GLY A 855 11.65 -9.21 23.65
N ALA A 856 10.82 -9.97 24.35
CA ALA A 856 11.19 -11.01 25.31
C ALA A 856 9.95 -11.87 25.63
N SER A 857 10.11 -13.19 25.60
CA SER A 857 9.07 -14.17 25.91
C SER A 857 9.12 -14.54 27.39
N SER A 858 7.99 -14.55 28.12
CA SER A 858 7.67 -15.64 29.07
C SER A 858 6.33 -15.49 29.84
N LYS A 859 5.73 -16.67 30.08
CA LYS A 859 4.74 -17.07 31.11
C LYS A 859 3.26 -16.66 30.98
N VAL A 860 2.51 -17.62 30.41
CA VAL A 860 1.09 -17.96 30.64
C VAL A 860 0.10 -16.78 30.69
N LEU A 861 -0.15 -16.19 29.52
CA LEU A 861 -1.33 -15.36 29.28
C LEU A 861 -2.57 -16.24 29.04
N SER A 862 -3.65 -15.96 29.77
CA SER A 862 -4.98 -16.58 29.64
C SER A 862 -5.55 -16.40 28.22
N ILE A 863 -6.46 -17.30 27.82
CA ILE A 863 -7.01 -17.36 26.45
C ILE A 863 -7.74 -16.05 26.08
N SER A 864 -8.40 -15.40 27.03
CA SER A 864 -9.09 -14.12 26.84
C SER A 864 -8.11 -12.94 26.68
N ALA A 865 -7.05 -12.85 27.49
CA ALA A 865 -6.04 -11.78 27.37
C ALA A 865 -5.28 -11.85 26.02
N LYS A 866 -4.94 -13.07 25.56
CA LYS A 866 -4.34 -13.26 24.22
C LYS A 866 -5.31 -12.86 23.10
N ALA A 867 -6.58 -13.23 23.23
CA ALA A 867 -7.60 -12.90 22.23
C ALA A 867 -7.86 -11.38 22.19
N ILE A 868 -7.95 -10.72 23.34
CA ILE A 868 -8.20 -9.26 23.45
C ILE A 868 -6.98 -8.47 22.98
N SER A 869 -5.76 -8.79 23.41
CA SER A 869 -4.53 -8.05 23.03
C SER A 869 -4.23 -8.15 21.53
N THR A 870 -4.34 -9.36 20.96
CA THR A 870 -4.15 -9.56 19.51
C THR A 870 -5.27 -8.90 18.69
N THR A 871 -6.50 -8.93 19.19
CA THR A 871 -7.66 -8.29 18.56
C THR A 871 -7.61 -6.76 18.68
N ALA A 872 -7.14 -6.20 19.79
CA ALA A 872 -7.01 -4.75 19.99
C ALA A 872 -5.89 -4.19 19.10
N LYS A 873 -4.74 -4.87 19.01
CA LYS A 873 -3.69 -4.52 18.03
C LYS A 873 -4.24 -4.57 16.61
N ALA A 874 -5.02 -5.61 16.30
CA ALA A 874 -5.66 -5.79 15.01
C ALA A 874 -6.73 -4.72 14.68
N ALA A 875 -7.56 -4.33 15.66
CA ALA A 875 -8.62 -3.33 15.54
C ALA A 875 -8.08 -1.90 15.39
N ARG A 876 -6.87 -1.61 15.89
CA ARG A 876 -6.24 -0.29 15.61
C ARG A 876 -6.01 -0.04 14.13
N PHE A 877 -5.79 -1.10 13.36
CA PHE A 877 -5.62 -1.00 11.90
C PHE A 877 -6.95 -0.90 11.14
N THR A 878 -8.11 -0.98 11.82
CA THR A 878 -9.43 -0.95 11.16
C THR A 878 -10.10 0.42 11.17
N LYS A 879 -9.61 1.38 11.97
CA LYS A 879 -10.14 2.77 12.05
C LYS A 879 -9.78 3.63 10.82
N LEU A 880 -9.55 3.00 9.66
CA LEU A 880 -9.27 3.68 8.40
C LEU A 880 -10.59 4.14 7.78
N ALA A 881 -10.59 5.33 7.17
CA ALA A 881 -11.78 6.02 6.69
C ALA A 881 -12.48 5.30 5.52
N PHE A 882 -13.15 4.17 5.77
CA PHE A 882 -13.98 3.48 4.78
C PHE A 882 -15.09 4.37 4.22
N THR A 883 -15.44 5.46 4.90
CA THR A 883 -16.32 6.51 4.39
C THR A 883 -15.84 7.08 3.05
N SER A 884 -14.52 7.20 2.82
CA SER A 884 -13.95 7.58 1.51
C SER A 884 -13.95 6.41 0.51
N ALA A 885 -13.92 5.16 0.98
CA ALA A 885 -14.03 3.97 0.14
C ALA A 885 -15.46 3.75 -0.40
N ILE A 886 -16.47 4.20 0.34
CA ILE A 886 -17.89 4.10 -0.03
C ILE A 886 -18.27 5.07 -1.16
N SER A 887 -17.59 6.21 -1.33
CA SER A 887 -17.79 7.09 -2.49
C SER A 887 -17.24 6.55 -3.81
N LEU A 888 -16.63 5.35 -3.80
CA LEU A 888 -15.92 4.80 -4.95
C LEU A 888 -16.77 3.86 -5.81
N PHE A 889 -18.03 3.60 -5.42
CA PHE A 889 -18.96 2.78 -6.19
C PHE A 889 -19.47 3.53 -7.44
N ASN A 890 -19.08 3.08 -8.65
CA ASN A 890 -19.67 3.60 -9.90
C ASN A 890 -19.78 2.51 -11.00
N PRO A 891 -20.99 2.03 -11.35
CA PRO A 891 -21.19 0.99 -12.36
C PRO A 891 -21.17 1.47 -13.82
N LEU A 892 -21.05 2.77 -14.10
CA LEU A 892 -21.14 3.34 -15.46
C LEU A 892 -19.77 3.62 -16.12
N ASP A 893 -18.68 3.50 -15.38
CA ASP A 893 -17.33 3.75 -15.89
C ASP A 893 -16.61 2.43 -16.20
N GLY A 894 -16.44 2.11 -17.48
CA GLY A 894 -15.73 0.91 -17.93
C GLY A 894 -14.33 0.76 -17.32
N VAL A 895 -13.92 -0.49 -17.10
CA VAL A 895 -12.69 -0.90 -16.39
C VAL A 895 -11.51 -1.08 -17.37
N PRO A 896 -10.29 -0.62 -17.05
CA PRO A 896 -9.08 -1.03 -17.76
C PRO A 896 -8.73 -2.49 -17.41
N SER A 897 -8.48 -3.32 -18.43
CA SER A 897 -8.26 -4.78 -18.34
C SER A 897 -6.93 -5.24 -17.70
N GLY A 898 -6.28 -4.43 -16.84
CA GLY A 898 -4.89 -4.67 -16.42
C GLY A 898 -4.63 -4.88 -14.92
N ILE A 899 -5.64 -4.74 -14.05
CA ILE A 899 -5.42 -4.71 -12.59
C ILE A 899 -5.78 -6.08 -12.00
N GLN A 900 -4.79 -6.80 -11.46
CA GLN A 900 -5.00 -8.03 -10.69
C GLN A 900 -4.41 -7.87 -9.29
N LEU A 901 -5.28 -7.59 -8.32
CA LEU A 901 -5.05 -7.92 -6.93
C LEU A 901 -5.38 -9.40 -6.78
N GLY A 902 -4.46 -10.19 -6.25
CA GLY A 902 -4.62 -11.65 -6.07
C GLY A 902 -5.66 -12.05 -5.01
N GLY A 903 -6.87 -11.48 -5.06
CA GLY A 903 -7.92 -11.61 -4.07
C GLY A 903 -9.28 -11.94 -4.69
N LYS A 904 -10.13 -12.54 -3.86
CA LYS A 904 -11.46 -13.10 -4.18
C LYS A 904 -12.48 -11.99 -4.33
N LEU A 905 -12.36 -11.20 -5.38
CA LEU A 905 -13.26 -10.07 -5.57
C LEU A 905 -14.70 -10.56 -5.62
N VAL A 906 -15.55 -9.99 -4.74
CA VAL A 906 -16.98 -10.29 -4.66
C VAL A 906 -17.62 -10.17 -6.07
N HIS A 907 -18.69 -10.94 -6.33
CA HIS A 907 -19.32 -11.28 -7.62
C HIS A 907 -19.12 -10.34 -8.83
N LYS A 908 -19.30 -9.02 -8.72
CA LYS A 908 -19.04 -8.03 -9.80
C LYS A 908 -17.58 -7.59 -10.02
N GLY A 909 -16.60 -8.13 -9.29
CA GLY A 909 -15.18 -7.87 -9.54
C GLY A 909 -14.77 -6.39 -9.48
N PHE A 910 -13.79 -6.03 -10.32
CA PHE A 910 -13.27 -4.66 -10.48
C PHE A 910 -14.32 -3.65 -10.99
N LEU A 911 -15.46 -4.08 -11.54
CA LEU A 911 -16.53 -3.21 -12.08
C LEU A 911 -17.24 -2.36 -11.01
N ARG A 912 -16.86 -2.48 -9.74
CA ARG A 912 -17.42 -1.70 -8.64
C ARG A 912 -16.73 -0.36 -8.45
N PHE A 913 -15.46 -0.25 -8.81
CA PHE A 913 -14.67 0.91 -8.44
C PHE A 913 -14.65 1.94 -9.58
N ASN A 914 -14.64 3.22 -9.22
CA ASN A 914 -14.49 4.28 -10.21
C ASN A 914 -13.06 4.26 -10.83
N LYS A 915 -12.90 4.96 -11.96
CA LYS A 915 -11.62 5.07 -12.69
C LYS A 915 -10.46 5.56 -11.82
N ASN A 916 -10.71 6.47 -10.89
CA ASN A 916 -9.67 7.03 -10.01
C ASN A 916 -9.13 5.97 -9.05
N SER A 917 -10.00 5.15 -8.47
CA SER A 917 -9.60 4.01 -7.64
C SER A 917 -8.79 2.99 -8.43
N HIS A 918 -9.18 2.70 -9.68
CA HIS A 918 -8.38 1.85 -10.56
C HIS A 918 -6.99 2.42 -10.80
N ALA A 919 -6.89 3.71 -11.10
CA ALA A 919 -5.60 4.37 -11.27
C ALA A 919 -4.75 4.31 -9.99
N LEU A 920 -5.34 4.51 -8.81
CA LEU A 920 -4.66 4.41 -7.52
C LEU A 920 -4.19 2.99 -7.22
N ILE A 921 -4.99 1.96 -7.50
CA ILE A 921 -4.58 0.55 -7.34
C ILE A 921 -3.45 0.21 -8.32
N ALA A 922 -3.56 0.62 -9.58
CA ALA A 922 -2.52 0.42 -10.58
C ALA A 922 -1.21 1.08 -10.14
N LYS A 923 -1.30 2.32 -9.63
CA LYS A 923 -0.18 3.06 -9.04
C LYS A 923 0.42 2.35 -7.84
N ALA A 924 -0.40 1.85 -6.90
CA ALA A 924 0.06 1.14 -5.73
C ALA A 924 0.75 -0.19 -6.09
N ASN A 925 0.16 -0.97 -7.01
CA ASN A 925 0.77 -2.19 -7.53
C ASN A 925 2.08 -1.91 -8.27
N LYS A 926 2.14 -0.79 -9.02
CA LYS A 926 3.37 -0.31 -9.64
C LYS A 926 4.41 -0.04 -8.56
N GLN A 927 4.10 0.75 -7.53
CA GLN A 927 5.03 1.04 -6.42
C GLN A 927 5.51 -0.24 -5.73
N LEU A 928 4.60 -1.19 -5.43
CA LEU A 928 4.98 -2.47 -4.82
C LEU A 928 5.95 -3.28 -5.69
N ARG A 929 5.89 -3.15 -7.02
CA ARG A 929 6.72 -3.89 -7.99
C ARG A 929 7.97 -3.12 -8.44
N SER A 930 7.91 -1.79 -8.52
CA SER A 930 8.97 -0.93 -9.05
C SER A 930 10.00 -0.56 -7.99
N LEU A 931 9.64 -0.59 -6.71
CA LEU A 931 10.55 -0.36 -5.59
C LEU A 931 11.39 -1.61 -5.28
N ARG A 932 11.76 -2.40 -6.29
CA ARG A 932 12.45 -3.67 -6.09
C ARG A 932 13.34 -4.02 -7.29
N PRO A 933 14.56 -4.50 -7.05
CA PRO A 933 15.41 -5.00 -8.10
C PRO A 933 14.84 -6.32 -8.58
N ARG A 934 14.49 -6.43 -9.87
CA ARG A 934 14.23 -7.74 -10.47
C ARG A 934 15.59 -8.45 -10.60
N GLN A 935 15.89 -9.36 -9.68
CA GLN A 935 17.18 -10.07 -9.65
C GLN A 935 17.46 -10.91 -10.92
N HIS A 936 16.43 -11.21 -11.72
CA HIS A 936 16.58 -11.86 -13.02
C HIS A 936 15.72 -11.14 -14.06
N PRO A 937 16.27 -10.25 -14.91
CA PRO A 937 15.63 -9.96 -16.19
C PRO A 937 15.53 -11.30 -16.90
N HIS A 938 14.33 -11.84 -17.05
CA HIS A 938 14.15 -13.10 -17.77
C HIS A 938 14.77 -12.93 -19.15
N VAL A 939 15.83 -13.71 -19.38
CA VAL A 939 16.74 -13.66 -20.51
C VAL A 939 15.92 -13.86 -21.78
N LEU A 940 15.49 -12.75 -22.39
CA LEU A 940 14.91 -12.75 -23.74
C LEU A 940 16.06 -12.69 -24.77
N PHE A 941 17.03 -13.59 -24.63
CA PHE A 941 18.10 -13.76 -25.60
C PHE A 941 18.02 -15.15 -26.22
N ASP A 942 17.91 -15.16 -27.54
CA ASP A 942 18.36 -16.27 -28.38
C ASP A 942 19.80 -15.95 -28.79
N ASN A 943 20.77 -16.76 -28.36
CA ASN A 943 22.19 -16.57 -28.69
C ASN A 943 22.48 -16.66 -30.21
N ASN A 944 21.51 -17.10 -31.02
CA ASN A 944 21.65 -17.27 -32.47
C ASN A 944 21.07 -16.13 -33.32
N GLY A 945 20.52 -15.06 -32.72
CA GLY A 945 20.03 -13.89 -33.48
C GLY A 945 18.78 -14.11 -34.37
N SER A 946 18.17 -15.31 -34.32
CA SER A 946 17.05 -15.69 -35.20
C SER A 946 15.64 -15.36 -34.68
N ALA A 947 15.47 -15.09 -33.38
CA ALA A 947 14.16 -14.88 -32.79
C ALA A 947 13.72 -13.40 -32.86
N GLN A 948 12.68 -13.10 -33.63
CA GLN A 948 12.04 -11.79 -33.64
C GLN A 948 10.96 -11.73 -32.54
N PHE A 949 11.12 -10.87 -31.55
CA PHE A 949 10.08 -10.60 -30.56
C PHE A 949 9.17 -9.46 -31.04
N ALA A 950 7.87 -9.52 -30.75
CA ALA A 950 6.95 -8.43 -31.06
C ALA A 950 5.78 -8.40 -30.10
N LEU A 951 5.34 -7.20 -29.72
CA LEU A 951 3.96 -7.02 -29.26
C LEU A 951 3.06 -6.86 -30.50
N GLY A 952 1.85 -7.39 -30.44
CA GLY A 952 0.90 -7.19 -31.51
C GLY A 952 -0.52 -7.47 -31.08
N THR A 953 -1.46 -7.07 -31.93
CA THR A 953 -2.86 -7.45 -31.76
C THR A 953 -3.10 -8.79 -32.40
N TRP A 954 -3.65 -9.70 -31.62
CA TRP A 954 -4.12 -10.99 -32.10
C TRP A 954 -5.64 -11.07 -31.95
N ARG A 955 -6.29 -11.65 -32.96
CA ARG A 955 -7.72 -11.94 -32.92
C ARG A 955 -7.92 -13.43 -33.18
N PRO A 956 -8.40 -14.21 -32.18
CA PRO A 956 -8.73 -15.62 -32.39
C PRO A 956 -9.78 -15.77 -33.50
N ARG A 957 -9.56 -16.69 -34.45
CA ARG A 957 -10.49 -16.94 -35.56
C ARG A 957 -11.84 -17.56 -35.13
N SER A 958 -11.95 -18.11 -33.92
CA SER A 958 -13.11 -18.91 -33.51
C SER A 958 -14.28 -18.13 -32.88
N VAL A 959 -14.13 -16.85 -32.53
CA VAL A 959 -15.21 -16.04 -31.92
C VAL A 959 -15.13 -14.58 -32.37
N ALA A 960 -16.26 -13.88 -32.43
CA ALA A 960 -16.35 -12.41 -32.51
C ALA A 960 -15.80 -11.74 -31.23
N SER A 961 -14.54 -12.01 -30.91
CA SER A 961 -13.80 -11.46 -29.77
C SER A 961 -13.05 -10.20 -30.19
N ASP A 962 -12.83 -9.30 -29.23
CA ASP A 962 -12.02 -8.10 -29.44
C ASP A 962 -10.54 -8.46 -29.64
N ALA A 963 -9.80 -7.61 -30.34
CA ALA A 963 -8.38 -7.81 -30.56
C ALA A 963 -7.61 -7.68 -29.24
N VAL A 964 -6.77 -8.67 -28.91
CA VAL A 964 -5.99 -8.70 -27.66
C VAL A 964 -4.54 -8.35 -27.96
N ALA A 965 -3.94 -7.47 -27.14
CA ALA A 965 -2.52 -7.18 -27.20
C ALA A 965 -1.72 -8.33 -26.55
N ILE A 966 -0.81 -8.95 -27.30
CA ILE A 966 -0.04 -10.12 -26.88
C ILE A 966 1.44 -9.90 -27.17
N LEU A 967 2.30 -10.28 -26.22
CA LEU A 967 3.73 -10.40 -26.43
C LEU A 967 4.00 -11.75 -27.08
N ALA A 968 4.58 -11.72 -28.27
CA ALA A 968 4.83 -12.88 -29.08
C ALA A 968 6.29 -12.95 -29.53
N VAL A 969 6.73 -14.16 -29.88
CA VAL A 969 8.01 -14.41 -30.53
C VAL A 969 7.78 -15.16 -31.82
N ARG A 970 8.59 -14.87 -32.83
CA ARG A 970 8.59 -15.58 -34.10
C ARG A 970 9.62 -16.72 -34.05
N ARG A 971 9.14 -17.93 -34.34
CA ARG A 971 9.95 -19.16 -34.48
C ARG A 971 9.45 -19.89 -35.74
N ASP A 972 10.35 -20.34 -36.60
CA ASP A 972 10.03 -21.08 -37.84
C ASP A 972 8.91 -20.43 -38.68
N ASN A 973 9.01 -19.10 -38.85
CA ASN A 973 8.06 -18.26 -39.59
C ASN A 973 6.63 -18.20 -39.02
N LYS A 974 6.41 -18.64 -37.77
CA LYS A 974 5.14 -18.55 -37.03
C LYS A 974 5.31 -17.72 -35.76
N TRP A 975 4.25 -17.04 -35.34
CA TRP A 975 4.20 -16.27 -34.09
C TRP A 975 3.65 -17.12 -32.95
N TYR A 976 4.25 -17.03 -31.77
CA TYR A 976 3.83 -17.77 -30.58
C TYR A 976 3.77 -16.83 -29.38
N ALA A 977 2.85 -17.07 -28.45
CA ALA A 977 2.72 -16.25 -27.25
C ALA A 977 3.86 -16.50 -26.26
N LEU A 978 4.20 -15.48 -25.47
CA LEU A 978 5.08 -15.61 -24.32
C LEU A 978 4.29 -15.65 -23.01
N ASN A 979 4.76 -16.45 -22.06
CA ASN A 979 4.20 -16.49 -20.70
C ASN A 979 4.83 -15.39 -19.80
N ARG A 980 4.45 -15.34 -18.52
CA ARG A 980 4.97 -14.33 -17.56
C ARG A 980 6.49 -14.38 -17.35
N ARG A 981 7.10 -15.52 -17.65
CA ARG A 981 8.54 -15.80 -17.51
C ARG A 981 9.30 -15.55 -18.82
N GLY A 982 8.62 -15.19 -19.90
CA GLY A 982 9.23 -15.04 -21.22
C GLY A 982 9.42 -16.36 -22.00
N ASP A 983 8.87 -17.48 -21.51
CA ASP A 983 8.93 -18.74 -22.27
C ASP A 983 7.86 -18.77 -23.36
N VAL A 984 8.19 -19.41 -24.49
CA VAL A 984 7.29 -19.65 -25.63
C VAL A 984 6.29 -20.75 -25.31
N TRP A 985 5.01 -20.53 -25.62
CA TRP A 985 3.97 -21.53 -25.39
C TRP A 985 2.72 -21.34 -26.28
N GLY A 986 1.87 -22.36 -26.31
CA GLY A 986 0.57 -22.32 -26.98
C GLY A 986 0.61 -22.62 -28.48
N LYS A 987 -0.52 -22.40 -29.16
CA LYS A 987 -0.65 -22.54 -30.61
C LYS A 987 0.02 -21.39 -31.36
N PRO A 988 0.36 -21.59 -32.65
CA PRO A 988 0.68 -20.49 -33.55
C PRO A 988 -0.44 -19.43 -33.56
N LEU A 989 -0.05 -18.16 -33.38
CA LEU A 989 -0.93 -17.00 -33.40
C LEU A 989 -1.26 -16.63 -34.85
N ASP A 990 -2.14 -17.40 -35.48
CA ASP A 990 -2.61 -17.11 -36.84
C ASP A 990 -3.27 -15.73 -36.92
N GLY A 991 -2.82 -14.91 -37.87
CA GLY A 991 -3.32 -13.55 -38.05
C GLY A 991 -2.85 -12.53 -37.01
N PHE A 992 -1.80 -12.85 -36.23
CA PHE A 992 -1.09 -11.88 -35.39
C PHE A 992 -0.62 -10.69 -36.24
N ARG A 993 -1.06 -9.48 -35.85
CA ARG A 993 -0.62 -8.23 -36.45
C ARG A 993 0.34 -7.56 -35.48
N GLN A 994 1.61 -7.53 -35.85
CA GLN A 994 2.62 -6.77 -35.15
C GLN A 994 2.20 -5.30 -35.10
N ASN A 995 2.05 -4.77 -33.89
CA ASN A 995 1.84 -3.35 -33.63
C ASN A 995 2.98 -2.95 -32.71
N ALA A 996 3.84 -2.04 -33.12
CA ALA A 996 4.80 -1.54 -32.16
C ALA A 996 4.13 -0.53 -31.23
N PRO A 997 4.39 -0.57 -29.90
CA PRO A 997 4.86 -1.66 -29.07
C PRO A 997 4.24 -1.58 -27.64
N LEU A 998 4.97 -2.21 -26.73
CA LEU A 998 4.70 -2.49 -25.34
C LEU A 998 4.31 -1.26 -24.50
N PRO A 999 3.15 -1.30 -23.82
CA PRO A 999 3.04 -0.71 -22.50
C PRO A 999 3.81 -1.60 -21.51
N LEU A 1000 5.06 -1.24 -21.23
CA LEU A 1000 5.83 -1.92 -20.18
C LEU A 1000 5.33 -1.42 -18.81
N PRO A 1001 5.21 -2.29 -17.79
CA PRO A 1001 4.79 -1.89 -16.46
C PRO A 1001 5.94 -1.19 -15.68
N TYR A 1002 6.57 -0.15 -16.24
CA TYR A 1002 7.73 0.58 -15.69
C TYR A 1002 7.64 2.09 -16.01
N PRO A 1003 8.41 2.99 -15.34
CA PRO A 1003 7.87 4.25 -14.85
C PRO A 1003 7.26 5.15 -15.93
N THR A 1004 6.00 5.51 -15.70
CA THR A 1004 5.20 6.53 -16.40
C THR A 1004 5.80 7.93 -16.39
N LYS A 1005 6.84 8.19 -15.58
CA LYS A 1005 7.51 9.49 -15.62
C LYS A 1005 8.37 9.51 -16.88
N THR A 1006 8.01 10.40 -17.78
CA THR A 1006 8.73 10.70 -19.01
C THR A 1006 9.23 12.14 -18.94
N LEU A 1007 10.12 12.50 -19.86
CA LEU A 1007 10.47 13.90 -20.07
C LEU A 1007 9.20 14.72 -20.37
N PRO A 1008 9.09 15.95 -19.83
CA PRO A 1008 7.92 16.78 -20.02
C PRO A 1008 7.71 17.12 -21.50
N GLU A 1009 6.45 17.35 -21.90
CA GLU A 1009 6.13 17.79 -23.27
C GLU A 1009 6.91 19.05 -23.69
N SER A 1010 7.19 19.96 -22.75
CA SER A 1010 7.96 21.18 -22.99
C SER A 1010 9.37 20.89 -23.51
N TYR A 1011 10.00 19.78 -23.08
CA TYR A 1011 11.28 19.32 -23.63
C TYR A 1011 11.15 18.95 -25.10
N SER A 1012 10.14 18.14 -25.42
CA SER A 1012 9.86 17.71 -26.79
C SER A 1012 9.57 18.92 -27.69
N ARG A 1013 8.70 19.84 -27.23
CA ARG A 1013 8.39 21.08 -27.95
C ARG A 1013 9.64 21.90 -28.22
N SER A 1014 10.55 22.01 -27.25
CA SER A 1014 11.73 22.87 -27.36
C SER A 1014 12.66 22.46 -28.49
N PHE A 1015 12.99 21.17 -28.62
CA PHE A 1015 13.89 20.75 -29.70
C PHE A 1015 13.19 20.64 -31.05
N ILE A 1016 11.88 20.35 -31.10
CA ILE A 1016 11.09 20.42 -32.33
C ILE A 1016 11.09 21.85 -32.88
N ASP A 1017 10.88 22.86 -32.03
CA ASP A 1017 10.92 24.27 -32.41
C ASP A 1017 12.26 24.65 -33.06
N LYS A 1018 13.37 24.15 -32.50
CA LYS A 1018 14.73 24.33 -33.02
C LYS A 1018 14.99 23.54 -34.32
N SER A 1019 14.28 22.45 -34.56
CA SER A 1019 14.43 21.60 -35.75
C SER A 1019 13.61 22.07 -36.96
N LEU A 1020 12.47 22.73 -36.75
CA LEU A 1020 11.65 23.30 -37.82
C LEU A 1020 12.41 24.23 -38.81
N PRO A 1021 13.20 25.22 -38.37
CA PRO A 1021 13.97 26.06 -39.29
C PRO A 1021 15.05 25.28 -40.05
N ARG A 1022 15.63 24.22 -39.45
CA ARG A 1022 16.61 23.36 -40.11
C ARG A 1022 15.97 22.51 -41.21
N ALA A 1023 14.75 22.02 -40.98
CA ALA A 1023 13.97 21.32 -42.00
C ALA A 1023 13.71 22.22 -43.22
N ARG A 1024 13.30 23.48 -42.98
CA ARG A 1024 13.14 24.48 -44.05
C ARG A 1024 14.44 24.71 -44.81
N ALA A 1025 15.54 24.92 -44.11
CA ALA A 1025 16.85 25.13 -44.72
C ALA A 1025 17.28 23.95 -45.60
N LYS A 1026 17.05 22.70 -45.17
CA LYS A 1026 17.35 21.50 -45.97
C LYS A 1026 16.55 21.45 -47.28
N ILE A 1027 15.27 21.81 -47.24
CA ILE A 1027 14.42 21.85 -48.44
C ILE A 1027 14.89 22.95 -49.40
N ASP A 1028 15.23 24.14 -48.86
CA ASP A 1028 15.76 25.24 -49.66
C ASP A 1028 17.11 24.89 -50.29
N ASN A 1029 18.02 24.28 -49.51
CA ASN A 1029 19.31 23.80 -50.01
C ASN A 1029 19.15 22.74 -51.12
N ALA A 1030 18.18 21.83 -51.00
CA ALA A 1030 17.92 20.82 -52.03
C ALA A 1030 17.39 21.45 -53.33
N LEU A 1031 16.48 22.43 -53.23
CA LEU A 1031 15.99 23.21 -54.37
C LEU A 1031 17.12 24.03 -55.03
N GLU A 1032 18.00 24.60 -54.22
CA GLU A 1032 19.19 25.31 -54.70
C GLU A 1032 20.15 24.35 -55.41
N ALA A 1033 20.42 23.18 -54.83
CA ALA A 1033 21.31 22.16 -55.40
C ALA A 1033 20.87 21.76 -56.81
N ILE A 1034 19.56 21.53 -57.00
CA ILE A 1034 18.98 21.16 -58.30
C ILE A 1034 19.07 22.32 -59.31
N SER A 1035 19.00 23.57 -58.82
CA SER A 1035 19.03 24.77 -59.67
C SER A 1035 20.45 25.17 -60.12
N ARG A 1036 21.48 24.76 -59.38
CA ARG A 1036 22.89 25.07 -59.68
C ARG A 1036 23.42 24.21 -60.82
N HIS A 1037 23.94 24.86 -61.85
CA HIS A 1037 24.51 24.17 -63.02
C HIS A 1037 25.66 23.23 -62.66
N ASP A 1038 26.53 23.64 -61.72
CA ASP A 1038 27.72 22.87 -61.31
C ASP A 1038 27.37 21.55 -60.62
N PHE A 1039 26.16 21.42 -60.07
CA PHE A 1039 25.69 20.23 -59.36
C PHE A 1039 24.80 19.32 -60.22
N LYS A 1040 24.52 19.68 -61.47
CA LYS A 1040 23.61 18.93 -62.34
C LYS A 1040 23.96 17.44 -62.44
N ARG A 1041 25.25 17.11 -62.54
CA ARG A 1041 25.73 15.72 -62.61
C ARG A 1041 25.48 14.95 -61.31
N ASP A 1042 25.77 15.58 -60.18
CA ASP A 1042 25.60 14.99 -58.85
C ASP A 1042 24.10 14.82 -58.52
N CYS A 1043 23.26 15.80 -58.86
CA CYS A 1043 21.80 15.72 -58.76
C CYS A 1043 21.24 14.57 -59.60
N SER A 1044 21.64 14.44 -60.87
CA SER A 1044 21.24 13.29 -61.70
C SER A 1044 21.68 11.95 -61.11
N ARG A 1045 22.83 11.90 -60.43
CA ARG A 1045 23.34 10.70 -59.77
C ARG A 1045 22.47 10.31 -58.56
N VAL A 1046 22.12 11.27 -57.70
CA VAL A 1046 21.19 11.04 -56.57
C VAL A 1046 19.84 10.53 -57.09
N MET A 1047 19.30 11.15 -58.13
CA MET A 1047 18.02 10.76 -58.72
C MET A 1047 18.04 9.33 -59.28
N LYS A 1048 19.10 8.98 -60.02
CA LYS A 1048 19.27 7.61 -60.54
C LYS A 1048 19.36 6.57 -59.41
N ILE A 1049 20.06 6.90 -58.33
CA ILE A 1049 20.31 5.97 -57.22
C ILE A 1049 19.08 5.75 -56.35
N LEU A 1050 18.37 6.82 -55.97
CA LEU A 1050 17.25 6.72 -55.03
C LEU A 1050 15.90 6.46 -55.69
N PHE A 1051 15.76 6.72 -57.00
CA PHE A 1051 14.49 6.56 -57.71
C PHE A 1051 14.58 5.70 -58.97
N GLY A 1052 15.77 5.26 -59.37
CA GLY A 1052 15.97 4.52 -60.62
C GLY A 1052 15.79 5.35 -61.90
N ASP A 1053 15.46 6.64 -61.79
CA ASP A 1053 15.13 7.54 -62.91
C ASP A 1053 15.77 8.91 -62.71
N SER A 1054 16.61 9.32 -63.66
CA SER A 1054 17.26 10.63 -63.70
C SER A 1054 16.81 11.49 -64.88
N SER A 1055 15.64 11.19 -65.47
CA SER A 1055 15.03 11.97 -66.53
C SER A 1055 14.66 13.37 -66.04
N SER A 1056 14.52 14.33 -66.97
CA SER A 1056 14.04 15.67 -66.62
C SER A 1056 12.65 15.62 -65.97
N VAL A 1057 11.79 14.69 -66.39
CA VAL A 1057 10.45 14.50 -65.82
C VAL A 1057 10.52 14.06 -64.35
N ALA A 1058 11.42 13.14 -64.02
CA ALA A 1058 11.65 12.68 -62.65
C ALA A 1058 12.21 13.79 -61.75
N ILE A 1059 13.15 14.59 -62.27
CA ILE A 1059 13.71 15.76 -61.58
C ILE A 1059 12.62 16.81 -61.35
N ASP A 1060 11.83 17.15 -62.38
CA ASP A 1060 10.72 18.10 -62.28
C ASP A 1060 9.67 17.64 -61.25
N ARG A 1061 9.40 16.33 -61.17
CA ARG A 1061 8.52 15.74 -60.16
C ARG A 1061 9.04 15.98 -58.74
N LEU A 1062 10.34 15.75 -58.49
CA LEU A 1062 10.94 16.04 -57.18
C LEU A 1062 10.89 17.54 -56.86
N ILE A 1063 11.18 18.42 -57.82
CA ILE A 1063 11.07 19.87 -57.65
C ILE A 1063 9.65 20.27 -57.24
N ILE A 1064 8.62 19.69 -57.88
CA ILE A 1064 7.22 19.95 -57.54
C ILE A 1064 6.94 19.53 -56.10
N TYR A 1065 7.36 18.33 -55.68
CA TYR A 1065 7.16 17.87 -54.31
C TYR A 1065 7.89 18.77 -53.29
N LEU A 1066 9.16 19.11 -53.54
CA LEU A 1066 9.93 20.01 -52.69
C LEU A 1066 9.29 21.40 -52.56
N ARG A 1067 8.76 21.96 -53.65
CA ARG A 1067 8.03 23.24 -53.63
C ARG A 1067 6.72 23.16 -52.85
N LEU A 1068 5.98 22.05 -52.97
CA LEU A 1068 4.74 21.84 -52.23
C LEU A 1068 5.01 21.74 -50.72
N ILE A 1069 5.97 20.91 -50.31
CA ILE A 1069 6.30 20.80 -48.89
C ILE A 1069 6.94 22.09 -48.35
N ARG A 1070 7.73 22.82 -49.15
CA ARG A 1070 8.27 24.13 -48.76
C ARG A 1070 7.16 25.12 -48.44
N PHE A 1071 6.10 25.14 -49.25
CA PHE A 1071 4.93 25.97 -48.99
C PHE A 1071 4.16 25.52 -47.74
N ASP A 1072 3.96 24.20 -47.57
CA ASP A 1072 3.33 23.66 -46.37
C ASP A 1072 4.15 24.01 -45.10
N PHE A 1073 5.48 23.91 -45.14
CA PHE A 1073 6.39 24.26 -44.04
C PHE A 1073 6.39 25.77 -43.68
N ALA A 1074 5.92 26.64 -44.57
CA ALA A 1074 5.77 28.07 -44.27
C ALA A 1074 4.55 28.34 -43.37
N GLY A 1075 3.51 27.50 -43.45
CA GLY A 1075 2.32 27.56 -42.59
C GLY A 1075 2.36 26.56 -41.42
N PHE A 1076 3.27 25.58 -41.44
CA PHE A 1076 3.41 24.55 -40.42
C PHE A 1076 4.17 25.07 -39.19
N SER A 1077 3.58 24.89 -38.00
CA SER A 1077 4.19 25.23 -36.73
C SER A 1077 3.88 24.20 -35.64
N LEU A 1078 4.39 24.43 -34.42
CA LEU A 1078 4.08 23.58 -33.27
C LEU A 1078 2.56 23.44 -32.98
N SER A 1079 1.73 24.41 -33.36
CA SER A 1079 0.26 24.33 -33.19
C SER A 1079 -0.37 23.21 -34.03
N ASN A 1080 0.32 22.73 -35.06
CA ASN A 1080 -0.14 21.66 -35.93
C ASN A 1080 0.31 20.26 -35.46
N ILE A 1081 0.97 20.18 -34.31
CA ILE A 1081 1.54 18.96 -33.74
C ILE A 1081 0.83 18.60 -32.43
N VAL A 1082 0.31 17.38 -32.33
CA VAL A 1082 -0.12 16.77 -31.06
C VAL A 1082 1.05 15.99 -30.47
N LEU A 1083 1.41 16.29 -29.24
CA LEU A 1083 2.39 15.51 -28.48
C LEU A 1083 1.66 14.49 -27.62
N ASP A 1084 1.92 13.21 -27.85
CA ASP A 1084 1.38 12.12 -27.06
C ASP A 1084 2.49 11.50 -26.23
N ALA A 1085 2.35 11.56 -24.91
CA ALA A 1085 3.28 10.98 -23.92
C ALA A 1085 2.82 9.62 -23.39
N ILE A 1086 1.61 9.18 -23.76
CA ILE A 1086 0.98 7.95 -23.27
C ILE A 1086 1.18 6.81 -24.26
N LYS A 1087 1.18 7.11 -25.57
CA LYS A 1087 1.46 6.10 -26.60
C LYS A 1087 2.90 5.67 -26.54
N GLU A 1088 3.08 4.42 -26.16
CA GLU A 1088 4.32 3.71 -26.35
C GLU A 1088 4.19 3.11 -27.76
N ASN A 1089 4.96 3.70 -28.71
CA ASN A 1089 5.28 3.45 -30.16
C ASN A 1089 6.66 2.77 -30.39
N GLU A 1090 6.93 2.00 -31.46
CA GLU A 1090 8.25 2.15 -32.14
C GLU A 1090 8.12 3.28 -33.18
N THR A 1091 6.88 3.76 -33.34
CA THR A 1091 6.57 4.89 -34.18
C THR A 1091 7.09 6.18 -33.55
N ILE A 1092 7.70 7.05 -34.35
CA ILE A 1092 8.14 8.38 -33.89
C ILE A 1092 7.00 9.38 -34.05
N ALA A 1093 6.36 9.36 -35.22
CA ALA A 1093 5.27 10.25 -35.57
C ALA A 1093 4.27 9.53 -36.49
N ALA A 1094 3.05 10.06 -36.50
CA ALA A 1094 1.98 9.63 -37.37
C ALA A 1094 1.30 10.84 -38.03
N PHE A 1095 0.97 10.70 -39.32
CA PHE A 1095 0.36 11.75 -40.11
C PHE A 1095 -1.16 11.52 -40.33
N ASP A 1096 -1.98 12.55 -40.06
CA ASP A 1096 -3.42 12.55 -40.35
C ASP A 1096 -3.73 13.37 -41.61
N VAL A 1097 -3.87 12.65 -42.73
CA VAL A 1097 -4.18 13.21 -44.05
C VAL A 1097 -5.50 13.98 -44.07
N ASN A 1098 -6.50 13.58 -43.27
CA ASN A 1098 -7.81 14.24 -43.28
C ASN A 1098 -7.77 15.55 -42.49
N ALA A 1099 -7.08 15.57 -41.35
CA ALA A 1099 -6.85 16.79 -40.60
C ALA A 1099 -6.03 17.80 -41.42
N TYR A 1100 -5.01 17.34 -42.14
CA TYR A 1100 -4.24 18.17 -43.06
C TYR A 1100 -5.11 18.76 -44.19
N LYS A 1101 -6.00 17.98 -44.80
CA LYS A 1101 -6.92 18.48 -45.84
C LYS A 1101 -7.86 19.58 -45.31
N ARG A 1102 -8.35 19.45 -44.07
CA ARG A 1102 -9.16 20.50 -43.43
C ARG A 1102 -8.35 21.76 -43.20
N TRP A 1103 -7.14 21.63 -42.67
CA TRP A 1103 -6.22 22.74 -42.46
C TRP A 1103 -5.94 23.52 -43.76
N LYS A 1104 -5.70 22.78 -44.86
CA LYS A 1104 -5.46 23.37 -46.18
C LYS A 1104 -6.68 24.08 -46.76
N ASN A 1105 -7.89 23.59 -46.50
CA ASN A 1105 -9.14 24.17 -46.98
C ASN A 1105 -9.55 25.44 -46.21
N GLU A 1106 -9.25 25.51 -44.91
CA GLU A 1106 -9.57 26.66 -44.05
C GLU A 1106 -8.55 27.81 -44.19
N GLY A 1107 -7.35 27.52 -44.69
CA GLY A 1107 -6.27 28.48 -44.90
C GLY A 1107 -5.43 28.73 -43.64
N ALA A 1108 -4.17 29.13 -43.83
CA ALA A 1108 -3.16 29.19 -42.76
C ALA A 1108 -3.52 30.07 -41.54
N THR A 1109 -4.40 31.07 -41.71
CA THR A 1109 -4.82 31.97 -40.62
C THR A 1109 -6.02 31.46 -39.81
N ASN A 1110 -6.97 30.72 -40.42
CA ASN A 1110 -8.18 30.26 -39.74
C ASN A 1110 -8.05 28.80 -39.23
N GLY A 1111 -7.18 28.00 -39.84
CA GLY A 1111 -6.88 26.62 -39.43
C GLY A 1111 -5.67 26.48 -38.51
N ALA A 1112 -5.08 27.57 -38.01
CA ALA A 1112 -3.78 27.57 -37.32
C ALA A 1112 -3.67 26.55 -36.16
N ASP A 1113 -4.77 26.27 -35.45
CA ASP A 1113 -4.84 25.35 -34.32
C ASP A 1113 -5.17 23.89 -34.69
N GLN A 1114 -5.31 23.58 -35.99
CA GLN A 1114 -5.62 22.23 -36.43
C GLN A 1114 -4.36 21.37 -36.48
N ALA A 1115 -4.27 20.42 -35.56
CA ALA A 1115 -3.20 19.44 -35.53
C ALA A 1115 -3.43 18.29 -36.52
N PHE A 1116 -2.38 17.95 -37.28
CA PHE A 1116 -2.39 16.87 -38.27
C PHE A 1116 -1.12 16.00 -38.25
N VAL A 1117 -0.12 16.37 -37.45
CA VAL A 1117 1.01 15.50 -37.10
C VAL A 1117 0.86 15.10 -35.63
N GLU A 1118 0.97 13.81 -35.34
CA GLU A 1118 0.95 13.28 -33.98
C GLU A 1118 2.33 12.71 -33.67
N ILE A 1119 3.03 13.27 -32.69
CA ILE A 1119 4.38 12.85 -32.28
C ILE A 1119 4.32 12.07 -30.97
N TYR A 1120 5.01 10.94 -30.96
CA TYR A 1120 5.13 10.06 -29.80
C TYR A 1120 6.40 10.43 -29.03
N THR A 1121 6.21 11.29 -28.03
CA THR A 1121 7.28 12.03 -27.36
C THR A 1121 8.35 11.13 -26.74
N LYS A 1122 7.97 10.00 -26.14
CA LYS A 1122 8.93 9.05 -25.55
C LYS A 1122 9.95 8.55 -26.59
N ASN A 1123 9.49 8.24 -27.80
CA ASN A 1123 10.34 7.69 -28.85
C ASN A 1123 11.15 8.78 -29.53
N LEU A 1124 10.54 9.92 -29.82
CA LEU A 1124 11.25 11.05 -30.40
C LEU A 1124 12.35 11.56 -29.45
N ASN A 1125 12.05 11.68 -28.15
CA ASN A 1125 13.03 12.10 -27.14
C ASN A 1125 14.20 11.12 -27.09
N LYS A 1126 13.89 9.82 -27.07
CA LYS A 1126 14.91 8.77 -27.10
C LYS A 1126 15.76 8.86 -28.37
N HIS A 1127 15.14 8.99 -29.53
CA HIS A 1127 15.83 9.14 -30.83
C HIS A 1127 16.78 10.34 -30.83
N PHE A 1128 16.29 11.49 -30.36
CA PHE A 1128 17.05 12.73 -30.25
C PHE A 1128 18.23 12.61 -29.28
N ILE A 1129 18.02 12.03 -28.09
CA ILE A 1129 19.07 11.82 -27.09
C ILE A 1129 20.12 10.82 -27.58
N SER A 1130 19.70 9.69 -28.15
CA SER A 1130 20.62 8.64 -28.62
C SER A 1130 21.55 9.09 -29.73
N LEU A 1131 21.17 10.11 -30.50
CA LEU A 1131 21.98 10.67 -31.58
C LEU A 1131 22.69 11.97 -31.20
N GLY A 1132 22.91 12.18 -29.89
CA GLY A 1132 23.71 13.32 -29.40
C GLY A 1132 23.01 14.67 -29.55
N PHE A 1133 21.70 14.73 -29.31
CA PHE A 1133 20.90 15.97 -29.32
C PHE A 1133 20.91 16.68 -30.69
N ASN A 1134 20.93 15.89 -31.76
CA ASN A 1134 21.08 16.39 -33.12
C ASN A 1134 19.75 16.85 -33.74
N HIS A 1135 19.59 18.16 -33.87
CA HIS A 1135 18.37 18.78 -34.41
C HIS A 1135 18.14 18.51 -35.90
N ASP A 1136 19.19 18.21 -36.67
CA ASP A 1136 19.07 17.92 -38.11
C ASP A 1136 18.47 16.54 -38.38
N VAL A 1137 18.55 15.63 -37.41
CA VAL A 1137 17.87 14.33 -37.47
C VAL A 1137 16.37 14.50 -37.34
N VAL A 1138 15.91 15.22 -36.30
CA VAL A 1138 14.50 15.53 -36.10
C VAL A 1138 13.94 16.36 -37.27
N ALA A 1139 14.78 17.20 -37.89
CA ALA A 1139 14.40 17.90 -39.11
C ALA A 1139 14.08 16.94 -40.26
N ASP A 1140 14.86 15.87 -40.44
CA ASP A 1140 14.62 14.85 -41.45
C ASP A 1140 13.36 14.03 -41.15
N ASP A 1141 13.07 13.76 -39.87
CA ASP A 1141 11.80 13.16 -39.44
C ASP A 1141 10.59 14.01 -39.83
N LEU A 1142 10.65 15.33 -39.57
CA LEU A 1142 9.56 16.24 -39.93
C LEU A 1142 9.40 16.36 -41.46
N ILE A 1143 10.49 16.36 -42.22
CA ILE A 1143 10.46 16.34 -43.69
C ILE A 1143 9.76 15.07 -44.19
N HIS A 1144 10.09 13.91 -43.62
CA HIS A 1144 9.46 12.63 -43.93
C HIS A 1144 7.93 12.71 -43.73
N GLU A 1145 7.48 13.17 -42.56
CA GLU A 1145 6.04 13.27 -42.26
C GLU A 1145 5.31 14.22 -43.24
N LEU A 1146 5.93 15.33 -43.62
CA LEU A 1146 5.32 16.29 -44.55
C LEU A 1146 5.27 15.80 -46.00
N PHE A 1147 6.08 14.82 -46.40
CA PHE A 1147 5.92 14.17 -47.71
C PHE A 1147 4.61 13.37 -47.79
N HIS A 1148 4.06 12.87 -46.67
CA HIS A 1148 2.73 12.27 -46.67
C HIS A 1148 1.60 13.27 -46.97
N ALA A 1149 1.86 14.57 -46.81
CA ALA A 1149 0.89 15.64 -46.97
C ALA A 1149 0.55 15.91 -48.45
N SER A 1150 1.32 16.77 -49.12
CA SER A 1150 1.04 17.19 -50.49
C SER A 1150 1.46 16.16 -51.55
N ALA A 1151 2.46 15.32 -51.26
CA ALA A 1151 2.92 14.29 -52.20
C ALA A 1151 2.17 12.94 -52.04
N GLN A 1152 1.32 12.80 -51.01
CA GLN A 1152 0.49 11.62 -50.73
C GLN A 1152 1.28 10.29 -50.72
N THR A 1153 2.51 10.33 -50.22
CA THR A 1153 3.45 9.20 -50.21
C THR A 1153 3.04 8.11 -49.23
N ASP A 1154 3.47 6.88 -49.47
CA ASP A 1154 3.38 5.69 -48.63
C ASP A 1154 4.69 5.43 -47.86
N ASP A 1155 4.61 4.52 -46.88
CA ASP A 1155 5.75 3.97 -46.15
C ASP A 1155 6.06 2.55 -46.65
N VAL A 1156 6.99 2.44 -47.59
CA VAL A 1156 7.31 1.19 -48.29
C VAL A 1156 8.59 0.55 -47.75
N GLY A 1157 9.56 1.39 -47.39
CA GLY A 1157 10.76 0.96 -46.69
C GLY A 1157 11.54 2.15 -46.14
N TYR A 1158 12.39 1.87 -45.16
CA TYR A 1158 13.07 2.89 -44.35
C TYR A 1158 14.59 2.72 -44.38
N ALA A 1159 15.30 3.84 -44.31
CA ALA A 1159 16.67 3.88 -43.82
C ALA A 1159 16.67 3.73 -42.29
N THR A 1160 17.57 2.91 -41.75
CA THR A 1160 17.64 2.60 -40.32
C THR A 1160 18.98 3.01 -39.72
N ASP A 1161 19.00 3.46 -38.47
CA ASP A 1161 20.25 3.84 -37.79
C ASP A 1161 21.17 2.62 -37.59
N ALA A 1162 22.42 2.75 -38.01
CA ALA A 1162 23.38 1.65 -38.03
C ALA A 1162 24.28 1.56 -36.78
N GLN A 1163 24.53 2.68 -36.08
CA GLN A 1163 25.32 2.74 -34.83
C GLN A 1163 24.79 3.84 -33.89
N ALA A 1164 24.89 3.63 -32.57
CA ALA A 1164 24.29 4.50 -31.56
C ALA A 1164 25.22 5.60 -31.01
N GLU A 1165 26.55 5.53 -31.19
CA GLU A 1165 27.45 6.51 -30.55
C GLU A 1165 28.70 6.77 -31.40
N LYS A 1166 28.71 7.85 -32.19
CA LYS A 1166 29.94 8.54 -32.64
C LYS A 1166 29.70 10.02 -32.89
N THR A 1167 30.75 10.80 -32.68
CA THR A 1167 30.86 12.26 -32.88
C THR A 1167 30.91 12.71 -34.35
N GLU A 1168 30.74 11.79 -35.33
CA GLU A 1168 30.93 12.07 -36.77
C GLU A 1168 29.63 12.18 -37.59
N GLY A 1169 28.45 12.32 -36.97
CA GLY A 1169 27.14 12.45 -37.64
C GLY A 1169 26.26 11.19 -37.56
N GLN A 1170 25.02 11.28 -38.07
CA GLN A 1170 24.05 10.18 -38.09
C GLN A 1170 24.42 9.14 -39.16
N GLN A 1171 24.64 7.89 -38.75
CA GLN A 1171 24.93 6.78 -39.66
C GLN A 1171 23.66 6.00 -40.01
N LEU A 1172 23.28 6.01 -41.29
CA LEU A 1172 22.06 5.39 -41.80
C LEU A 1172 22.39 4.24 -42.74
N ASN A 1173 21.75 3.09 -42.52
CA ASN A 1173 21.70 1.99 -43.47
C ASN A 1173 20.61 2.26 -44.52
N VAL A 1174 21.02 2.49 -45.77
CA VAL A 1174 20.10 2.83 -46.88
C VAL A 1174 19.81 1.67 -47.82
N ALA A 1175 20.27 0.45 -47.52
CA ALA A 1175 20.11 -0.72 -48.38
C ALA A 1175 18.64 -0.95 -48.80
N THR A 1176 17.69 -0.78 -47.88
CA THR A 1176 16.25 -0.89 -48.15
C THR A 1176 15.79 0.07 -49.25
N LEU A 1177 16.19 1.34 -49.17
CA LEU A 1177 15.79 2.38 -50.12
C LEU A 1177 16.40 2.12 -51.51
N LEU A 1178 17.64 1.65 -51.54
CA LEU A 1178 18.32 1.25 -52.77
C LEU A 1178 17.65 0.04 -53.42
N ASN A 1179 17.22 -0.95 -52.63
CA ASN A 1179 16.48 -2.11 -53.11
C ASN A 1179 15.08 -1.74 -53.64
N ILE A 1180 14.43 -0.70 -53.10
CA ILE A 1180 13.18 -0.18 -53.69
C ILE A 1180 13.48 0.42 -55.07
N ALA A 1181 14.52 1.26 -55.16
CA ALA A 1181 14.88 1.94 -56.40
C ALA A 1181 15.33 0.99 -57.51
N SER A 1182 15.95 -0.14 -57.16
CA SER A 1182 16.35 -1.20 -58.12
C SER A 1182 15.22 -2.19 -58.44
N GLY A 1183 14.08 -2.12 -57.75
CA GLY A 1183 12.97 -3.07 -57.91
C GLY A 1183 13.25 -4.45 -57.32
N CYS A 1184 14.15 -4.53 -56.34
CA CYS A 1184 14.60 -5.75 -55.68
C CYS A 1184 14.05 -5.92 -54.25
N LEU A 1185 13.29 -4.95 -53.72
CA LEU A 1185 12.67 -5.07 -52.39
C LEU A 1185 11.39 -5.92 -52.47
N PRO A 1186 11.29 -7.06 -51.77
CA PRO A 1186 10.10 -7.90 -51.78
C PRO A 1186 8.88 -7.19 -51.15
N VAL A 1187 7.69 -7.41 -51.71
CA VAL A 1187 6.43 -6.79 -51.24
C VAL A 1187 6.02 -7.26 -49.83
N SER A 1188 6.53 -8.41 -49.41
CA SER A 1188 6.42 -8.94 -48.05
C SER A 1188 7.58 -9.90 -47.81
N GLU A 1189 8.00 -10.07 -46.55
CA GLU A 1189 9.06 -11.03 -46.20
C GLU A 1189 8.76 -12.43 -46.75
N GLY A 1190 9.70 -13.01 -47.49
CA GLY A 1190 9.57 -14.32 -48.15
C GLY A 1190 8.83 -14.33 -49.49
N SER A 1191 8.33 -13.17 -49.97
CA SER A 1191 7.76 -13.04 -51.32
C SER A 1191 8.87 -13.01 -52.37
N THR A 1192 8.65 -13.69 -53.50
CA THR A 1192 9.49 -13.55 -54.71
C THR A 1192 9.09 -12.35 -55.57
N VAL A 1193 7.96 -11.69 -55.26
CA VAL A 1193 7.47 -10.50 -55.97
C VAL A 1193 8.01 -9.26 -55.26
N CYS A 1194 8.73 -8.43 -56.02
CA CYS A 1194 9.32 -7.17 -55.55
C CYS A 1194 8.47 -5.95 -55.95
N HIS A 1195 8.63 -4.86 -55.20
CA HIS A 1195 8.06 -3.57 -55.54
C HIS A 1195 8.64 -3.07 -56.87
N ALA A 1196 7.81 -2.42 -57.69
CA ALA A 1196 8.29 -1.76 -58.90
C ALA A 1196 9.21 -0.58 -58.54
N PRO A 1197 10.28 -0.28 -59.32
CA PRO A 1197 11.16 0.87 -59.09
C PRO A 1197 10.43 2.21 -58.93
N SER A 1198 9.31 2.39 -59.64
CA SER A 1198 8.47 3.59 -59.55
C SER A 1198 7.93 3.85 -58.13
N LYS A 1199 7.87 2.82 -57.29
CA LYS A 1199 7.42 2.91 -55.90
C LYS A 1199 8.37 3.73 -55.03
N ALA A 1200 9.63 3.91 -55.44
CA ALA A 1200 10.57 4.81 -54.76
C ALA A 1200 10.08 6.27 -54.72
N PHE A 1201 9.40 6.76 -55.78
CA PHE A 1201 8.79 8.09 -55.79
C PHE A 1201 7.54 8.22 -54.94
N GLU A 1202 6.94 7.10 -54.58
CA GLU A 1202 5.79 7.03 -53.68
C GLU A 1202 6.23 6.78 -52.24
N ASN A 1203 7.52 6.55 -51.96
CA ASN A 1203 8.04 6.28 -50.63
C ASN A 1203 8.52 7.58 -49.95
N ALA A 1204 7.95 7.92 -48.78
CA ALA A 1204 8.29 9.16 -48.06
C ALA A 1204 9.78 9.22 -47.69
N ASP A 1205 10.35 8.09 -47.26
CA ASP A 1205 11.73 8.03 -46.80
C ASP A 1205 12.76 8.16 -47.94
N SER A 1206 12.43 7.68 -49.13
CA SER A 1206 13.25 7.88 -50.34
C SER A 1206 13.32 9.37 -50.73
N LEU A 1207 12.22 10.10 -50.58
CA LEU A 1207 12.15 11.54 -50.83
C LEU A 1207 12.87 12.35 -49.74
N ALA A 1208 12.71 11.99 -48.46
CA ALA A 1208 13.45 12.59 -47.35
C ALA A 1208 14.96 12.38 -47.51
N MET A 1209 15.40 11.16 -47.82
CA MET A 1209 16.80 10.83 -48.08
C MET A 1209 17.39 11.62 -49.25
N ALA A 1210 16.66 11.75 -50.36
CA ALA A 1210 17.08 12.57 -51.50
C ALA A 1210 17.23 14.04 -51.10
N THR A 1211 16.29 14.57 -50.30
CA THR A 1211 16.33 15.93 -49.78
C THR A 1211 17.58 16.16 -48.91
N SER A 1212 17.88 15.24 -48.00
CA SER A 1212 19.05 15.34 -47.12
C SER A 1212 20.38 15.22 -47.86
N LEU A 1213 20.51 14.31 -48.83
CA LEU A 1213 21.73 14.20 -49.65
C LEU A 1213 21.93 15.43 -50.55
N LEU A 1214 20.87 15.98 -51.14
CA LEU A 1214 20.95 17.20 -51.94
C LEU A 1214 21.28 18.44 -51.08
N SER A 1215 20.74 18.51 -49.86
CA SER A 1215 21.14 19.52 -48.89
C SER A 1215 22.62 19.37 -48.51
N GLN A 1216 23.07 18.14 -48.24
CA GLN A 1216 24.47 17.83 -47.93
C GLN A 1216 25.41 18.18 -49.09
N LEU A 1217 24.99 18.03 -50.35
CA LEU A 1217 25.76 18.47 -51.51
C LEU A 1217 26.06 19.98 -51.46
N CYS A 1218 25.14 20.80 -50.93
CA CYS A 1218 25.35 22.22 -50.74
C CYS A 1218 26.17 22.55 -49.49
N THR A 1219 25.99 21.81 -48.39
CA THR A 1219 26.55 22.18 -47.08
C THR A 1219 27.84 21.44 -46.71
N ASP A 1220 28.05 20.21 -47.18
CA ASP A 1220 29.22 19.37 -46.94
C ASP A 1220 29.45 18.40 -48.11
N LYS A 1221 30.02 18.94 -49.20
CA LYS A 1221 30.32 18.17 -50.41
C LYS A 1221 31.28 17.00 -50.15
N VAL A 1222 32.19 17.11 -49.18
CA VAL A 1222 33.19 16.06 -48.90
C VAL A 1222 32.50 14.81 -48.36
N THR A 1223 31.60 14.97 -47.39
CA THR A 1223 30.84 13.83 -46.85
C THR A 1223 29.85 13.30 -47.88
N PHE A 1224 29.23 14.18 -48.68
CA PHE A 1224 28.39 13.75 -49.80
C PHE A 1224 29.15 12.85 -50.78
N ASP A 1225 30.33 13.28 -51.26
CA ASP A 1225 31.11 12.52 -52.23
C ASP A 1225 31.52 11.14 -51.67
N ARG A 1226 31.82 11.06 -50.36
CA ARG A 1226 32.08 9.78 -49.66
C ARG A 1226 30.84 8.89 -49.64
N ASN A 1227 29.70 9.40 -49.19
CA ASN A 1227 28.44 8.65 -49.17
C ASN A 1227 28.08 8.11 -50.56
N MET A 1228 28.25 8.93 -51.60
CA MET A 1228 27.97 8.52 -52.98
C MET A 1228 28.94 7.44 -53.47
N ALA A 1229 30.19 7.43 -53.03
CA ALA A 1229 31.16 6.37 -53.33
C ALA A 1229 30.78 5.05 -52.66
N ASP A 1230 30.39 5.08 -51.38
CA ASP A 1230 29.97 3.90 -50.62
C ASP A 1230 28.70 3.28 -51.23
N ILE A 1231 27.69 4.10 -51.53
CA ILE A 1231 26.46 3.64 -52.20
C ILE A 1231 26.76 3.03 -53.57
N THR A 1232 27.63 3.67 -54.36
CA THR A 1232 27.95 3.19 -55.71
C THR A 1232 28.69 1.85 -55.65
N SER A 1233 29.62 1.71 -54.71
CA SER A 1233 30.36 0.46 -54.50
C SER A 1233 29.42 -0.69 -54.12
N ALA A 1234 28.43 -0.42 -53.26
CA ALA A 1234 27.43 -1.42 -52.88
C ALA A 1234 26.52 -1.82 -54.06
N LEU A 1235 26.07 -0.85 -54.87
CA LEU A 1235 25.27 -1.12 -56.07
C LEU A 1235 26.05 -1.91 -57.12
N GLU A 1236 27.33 -1.60 -57.33
CA GLU A 1236 28.20 -2.33 -58.26
C GLU A 1236 28.45 -3.77 -57.78
N ALA A 1237 28.64 -3.99 -56.49
CA ALA A 1237 28.82 -5.31 -55.90
C ALA A 1237 27.56 -6.19 -56.00
N SER A 1238 26.37 -5.60 -55.88
CA SER A 1238 25.09 -6.32 -55.94
C SER A 1238 24.59 -6.57 -57.38
N GLY A 1239 24.99 -5.72 -58.33
CA GLY A 1239 24.53 -5.79 -59.72
C GLY A 1239 23.01 -5.59 -59.84
N ALA A 1240 22.32 -6.60 -60.39
CA ALA A 1240 20.84 -6.61 -60.51
C ALA A 1240 20.14 -7.37 -59.38
N ASN A 1241 20.89 -7.83 -58.37
CA ASN A 1241 20.35 -8.56 -57.22
C ASN A 1241 20.04 -7.61 -56.05
N ALA A 1242 19.24 -8.09 -55.10
CA ALA A 1242 18.97 -7.37 -53.86
C ALA A 1242 20.25 -7.23 -53.02
N ILE A 1243 20.49 -6.04 -52.50
CA ILE A 1243 21.56 -5.75 -51.54
C ILE A 1243 21.18 -6.39 -50.21
N THR A 1244 21.96 -7.38 -49.76
CA THR A 1244 21.75 -8.10 -48.50
C THR A 1244 22.59 -7.57 -47.34
N GLU A 1245 23.72 -6.91 -47.66
CA GLU A 1245 24.61 -6.30 -46.67
C GLU A 1245 24.22 -4.85 -46.37
N PRO A 1246 24.46 -4.34 -45.15
CA PRO A 1246 24.11 -2.97 -44.78
C PRO A 1246 24.96 -1.95 -45.55
N VAL A 1247 24.31 -0.94 -46.14
CA VAL A 1247 24.96 0.17 -46.86
C VAL A 1247 24.92 1.42 -46.00
N ILE A 1248 26.01 1.70 -45.31
CA ILE A 1248 26.07 2.77 -44.30
C ILE A 1248 26.53 4.07 -44.93
N ILE A 1249 25.74 5.13 -44.75
CA ILE A 1249 26.09 6.51 -45.10
C ILE A 1249 26.03 7.41 -43.88
N THR A 1250 26.73 8.55 -43.94
CA THR A 1250 26.77 9.53 -42.85
C THR A 1250 26.07 10.83 -43.23
N LEU A 1251 24.96 11.15 -42.56
CA LEU A 1251 24.23 12.41 -42.68
C LEU A 1251 24.31 13.21 -41.38
N ASN A 1252 23.80 14.45 -41.39
CA ASN A 1252 23.55 15.22 -40.16
C ASN A 1252 24.79 15.35 -39.26
N LYS A 1253 25.94 15.73 -39.81
CA LYS A 1253 27.12 16.04 -38.99
C LYS A 1253 26.83 17.25 -38.11
N PRO A 1254 27.15 17.22 -36.80
CA PRO A 1254 27.10 18.40 -35.98
C PRO A 1254 28.03 19.47 -36.57
N ALA A 1255 27.55 20.71 -36.63
CA ALA A 1255 28.26 21.84 -37.20
C ALA A 1255 29.48 22.25 -36.35
#